data_AF-A0A964TKX4-F1
#
_entry.id   AF-A0A964TKX4-F1
#
_cell.length_a   1.000
_cell.length_b   1.000
_cell.length_c   1.000
_cell.angle_alpha   90.00
_cell.angle_beta   90.00
_cell.angle_gamma   90.00
#
_symmetry.space_group_name_H-M   'P 1'
#
loop_
_entity.id
_entity.type
_entity.pdbx_description
1 polymer ?
#
loop_
_entity_poly.entity_id
_entity_poly.type
_entity_poly.pdbx_seq_one_letter_code
_entity_poly.pdbx_strand_id
1 'polypeptide(L)'
;MARSLFRPLRAASALALAVAVPAGAQDGTNYTLYGTPGLIEMPSAISAPDGQIAGTLGWRGRELRNSFTFQVTPRLSGTFRYAGIDGYAEEGEGYWDRSFDLRFRLTDEGPVMPAIAIGLQDFLGTGLYASEYLVATKTIGSAFRVTTGLGWGRLGTYNGFTNPLGALDDRFEERPVGFLPGDPGGTPSYETFFRGDAALFGGIEWAPNERWIVTAEYSSDDGYTTFQGEPLFERRTPLNFGVAWTPLPGIQLGLGYLYGSELAFRGTITVNPNDRPFLSGLDPAPLPVAVRADGLRAAQSWDRAALPESTLRDRLTAAMRAEGVELAGLELTDRTARVRYTNTRYRSEAQAMGRIARILTRELPPSIERLTLEPMQRGIPLSAVTFARSDIEDLENRVGGTAASLARAEFDDAGPSAGLTPVPSPRDPFSWGVRPYFGLTLFNAGSPIQFSAGAELSAAYRIQPNLILSGAVRQRVISSGLRDLEPAEPIAGIPVVRRDQGLYGRDGHPVLQTLTLSHYGRPGRDLYSRVTAGYLEAMYGGVSGELLYAPVSTRWALGAEINYAVQRDFDMLLGFRDYDTVTGHASLYYDLGNGFHAQVDAGRYLAGDWGATLAVDREFENGWRVGAYATLTDIPFEDFGEGSFDKGIRFTVPIDFVLGRPTRRDLTNTIRSLNRDGGARLNVEGRLYEVVRGGRYADLEDTWGRFWR
;
A
#
# COMPACT_ATOMS: atom_id res chain seq x y z
N MET A 1 0.26 -41.58 17.46
CA MET A 1 1.34 -40.56 17.45
C MET A 1 1.57 -39.90 16.07
N ALA A 2 0.59 -39.88 15.15
CA ALA A 2 0.74 -39.32 13.79
C ALA A 2 -0.43 -38.40 13.38
N ARG A 3 -1.08 -37.72 14.34
CA ARG A 3 -2.28 -36.89 14.10
C ARG A 3 -2.09 -35.37 14.31
N SER A 4 -0.92 -34.89 14.75
CA SER A 4 -0.70 -33.43 14.97
C SER A 4 -0.05 -32.68 13.80
N LEU A 5 0.65 -33.37 12.88
CA LEU A 5 1.43 -32.73 11.80
C LEU A 5 0.61 -32.09 10.67
N PHE A 6 -0.70 -32.34 10.59
CA PHE A 6 -1.54 -31.89 9.47
C PHE A 6 -2.48 -30.70 9.77
N ARG A 7 -2.44 -30.14 10.98
CA ARG A 7 -3.25 -28.94 11.30
C ARG A 7 -2.69 -27.62 10.75
N PRO A 8 -1.36 -27.35 10.69
CA PRO A 8 -0.88 -26.07 10.14
C PRO A 8 -0.93 -26.01 8.60
N LEU A 9 -0.85 -27.16 7.92
CA LEU A 9 -0.93 -27.25 6.45
C LEU A 9 -2.31 -26.86 5.88
N ARG A 10 -3.39 -26.93 6.68
CA ARG A 10 -4.72 -26.49 6.25
C ARG A 10 -4.93 -24.97 6.35
N ALA A 11 -4.07 -24.26 7.09
CA ALA A 11 -4.12 -22.79 7.19
C ALA A 11 -3.25 -22.11 6.11
N ALA A 12 -2.21 -22.80 5.60
CA ALA A 12 -1.31 -22.26 4.58
C ALA A 12 -1.91 -22.20 3.16
N SER A 13 -3.02 -22.91 2.90
CA SER A 13 -3.67 -22.94 1.58
C SER A 13 -4.49 -21.68 1.23
N ALA A 14 -4.60 -20.69 2.11
CA ALA A 14 -5.39 -19.48 1.87
C ALA A 14 -4.62 -18.35 1.14
N LEU A 15 -3.30 -18.49 0.95
CA LEU A 15 -2.45 -17.50 0.26
C LEU A 15 -2.36 -17.71 -1.27
N ALA A 16 -3.39 -18.32 -1.86
CA ALA A 16 -3.46 -18.56 -3.30
C ALA A 16 -4.73 -17.93 -3.91
N LEU A 17 -4.85 -16.60 -3.83
CA LEU A 17 -5.55 -15.89 -4.90
C LEU A 17 -4.60 -15.85 -6.09
N ALA A 18 -4.65 -16.89 -6.91
CA ALA A 18 -4.02 -16.91 -8.21
C ALA A 18 -4.73 -15.87 -9.10
N VAL A 19 -4.25 -14.63 -9.05
CA VAL A 19 -4.46 -13.71 -10.17
C VAL A 19 -3.52 -14.19 -11.26
N ALA A 20 -4.08 -14.80 -12.31
CA ALA A 20 -3.31 -15.12 -13.50
C ALA A 20 -2.87 -13.80 -14.16
N VAL A 21 -1.63 -13.40 -13.92
CA VAL A 21 -0.98 -12.23 -14.56
C VAL A 21 -0.19 -12.75 -15.77
N PRO A 22 -0.34 -12.18 -16.97
CA PRO A 22 0.42 -12.58 -18.13
C PRO A 22 1.88 -12.10 -18.04
N ALA A 23 2.74 -12.82 -18.76
CA ALA A 23 4.19 -12.81 -18.67
C ALA A 23 4.84 -11.48 -19.13
N GLY A 24 5.63 -10.87 -18.24
CA GLY A 24 6.75 -9.99 -18.60
C GLY A 24 8.07 -10.70 -18.29
N ALA A 25 9.08 -10.54 -19.16
CA ALA A 25 10.39 -11.16 -19.00
C ALA A 25 11.08 -10.62 -17.73
N GLN A 26 11.38 -11.49 -16.77
CA GLN A 26 12.19 -11.16 -15.60
C GLN A 26 13.54 -11.85 -15.66
N ASP A 27 14.59 -11.05 -15.58
CA ASP A 27 15.93 -11.49 -15.19
C ASP A 27 15.83 -12.27 -13.86
N GLY A 28 16.25 -13.54 -13.89
CA GLY A 28 15.90 -14.56 -12.90
C GLY A 28 16.40 -14.29 -11.48
N THR A 29 15.67 -13.46 -10.73
CA THR A 29 15.90 -13.23 -9.30
C THR A 29 15.50 -14.49 -8.52
N ASN A 30 16.44 -15.02 -7.74
CA ASN A 30 16.18 -16.11 -6.80
C ASN A 30 15.90 -15.51 -5.41
N TYR A 31 14.96 -16.10 -4.67
CA TYR A 31 14.57 -15.65 -3.33
C TYR A 31 15.03 -16.65 -2.28
N THR A 32 15.45 -16.21 -1.10
CA THR A 32 15.87 -17.08 0.00
C THR A 32 14.66 -17.67 0.75
N LEU A 33 14.90 -18.59 1.70
CA LEU A 33 13.91 -19.01 2.70
C LEU A 33 13.44 -17.84 3.60
N TYR A 34 14.18 -16.74 3.64
CA TYR A 34 13.82 -15.51 4.33
C TYR A 34 12.99 -14.54 3.46
N GLY A 35 12.80 -14.85 2.17
CA GLY A 35 12.04 -14.03 1.22
C GLY A 35 12.80 -12.84 0.64
N THR A 36 14.08 -12.71 0.94
CA THR A 36 14.97 -11.69 0.35
C THR A 36 15.64 -12.24 -0.91
N PRO A 37 16.07 -11.41 -1.88
CA PRO A 37 16.83 -11.92 -3.02
C PRO A 37 18.20 -12.47 -2.59
N GLY A 38 18.50 -13.71 -2.97
CA GLY A 38 19.67 -14.43 -2.47
C GLY A 38 19.76 -15.87 -2.96
N LEU A 39 20.61 -16.65 -2.28
CA LEU A 39 20.89 -18.06 -2.56
C LEU A 39 19.77 -18.97 -1.98
N ILE A 40 20.08 -19.79 -0.97
CA ILE A 40 19.09 -20.61 -0.25
C ILE A 40 18.70 -19.89 1.05
N GLU A 41 19.68 -19.62 1.92
CA GLU A 41 19.52 -18.80 3.13
C GLU A 41 20.37 -17.52 3.04
N MET A 42 21.52 -17.59 2.38
CA MET A 42 22.46 -16.48 2.33
C MET A 42 22.02 -15.40 1.34
N PRO A 43 22.23 -14.11 1.69
CA PRO A 43 21.84 -13.01 0.83
C PRO A 43 22.74 -12.92 -0.41
N SER A 44 22.25 -12.21 -1.44
CA SER A 44 23.05 -11.82 -2.62
C SER A 44 23.05 -10.30 -2.80
N ALA A 45 23.86 -9.79 -3.72
CA ALA A 45 23.85 -8.39 -4.13
C ALA A 45 22.87 -8.10 -5.30
N ILE A 46 22.12 -9.09 -5.79
CA ILE A 46 21.15 -8.94 -6.89
C ILE A 46 19.88 -8.27 -6.38
N SER A 47 19.45 -7.17 -7.01
CA SER A 47 18.17 -6.55 -6.73
C SER A 47 17.08 -7.19 -7.59
N ALA A 48 15.87 -7.28 -7.04
CA ALA A 48 14.70 -7.56 -7.85
C ALA A 48 14.42 -6.37 -8.78
N PRO A 49 13.67 -6.55 -9.89
CA PRO A 49 13.07 -5.48 -10.65
C PRO A 49 12.39 -4.39 -9.80
N ASP A 50 12.51 -3.13 -10.23
CA ASP A 50 11.93 -1.99 -9.53
C ASP A 50 10.41 -2.15 -9.34
N GLY A 51 9.94 -1.90 -8.12
CA GLY A 51 8.54 -2.05 -7.73
C GLY A 51 8.08 -3.49 -7.49
N GLN A 52 8.93 -4.50 -7.70
CA GLN A 52 8.53 -5.89 -7.50
C GLN A 52 8.15 -6.18 -6.05
N ILE A 53 7.02 -6.86 -5.91
CA ILE A 53 6.48 -7.35 -4.65
C ILE A 53 6.59 -8.88 -4.67
N ALA A 54 7.05 -9.46 -3.56
CA ALA A 54 7.17 -10.91 -3.41
C ALA A 54 6.56 -11.38 -2.09
N GLY A 55 5.67 -12.36 -2.15
CA GLY A 55 5.22 -13.13 -0.99
C GLY A 55 5.92 -14.49 -0.98
N THR A 56 6.63 -14.83 0.09
CA THR A 56 7.37 -16.10 0.19
C THR A 56 6.95 -16.89 1.42
N LEU A 57 6.68 -18.17 1.21
CA LEU A 57 6.53 -19.21 2.23
C LEU A 57 7.80 -20.06 2.23
N GLY A 58 8.60 -19.99 3.29
CA GLY A 58 9.75 -20.85 3.54
C GLY A 58 9.45 -21.83 4.66
N TRP A 59 9.78 -23.10 4.46
CA TRP A 59 9.66 -24.14 5.48
C TRP A 59 10.95 -24.94 5.55
N ARG A 60 11.40 -25.26 6.77
CA ARG A 60 12.56 -26.11 7.02
C ARG A 60 12.40 -26.78 8.38
N GLY A 61 12.30 -28.10 8.42
CA GLY A 61 12.16 -28.85 9.67
C GLY A 61 11.01 -28.32 10.54
N ARG A 62 11.35 -27.70 11.68
CA ARG A 62 10.41 -27.13 12.66
C ARG A 62 10.11 -25.64 12.47
N GLU A 63 10.66 -25.04 11.42
CA GLU A 63 10.55 -23.61 11.15
C GLU A 63 9.64 -23.32 9.96
N LEU A 64 8.79 -22.31 10.12
CA LEU A 64 7.94 -21.77 9.08
C LEU A 64 8.13 -20.25 9.00
N ARG A 65 8.53 -19.74 7.84
CA ARG A 65 8.77 -18.31 7.59
C ARG A 65 7.82 -17.84 6.51
N ASN A 66 7.03 -16.81 6.81
CA ASN A 66 6.21 -16.09 5.85
C ASN A 66 6.80 -14.71 5.67
N SER A 67 6.99 -14.26 4.44
CA SER A 67 7.63 -12.97 4.19
C SER A 67 6.96 -12.21 3.06
N PHE A 68 6.95 -10.89 3.23
CA PHE A 68 6.52 -9.92 2.24
C PHE A 68 7.69 -9.00 1.95
N THR A 69 8.16 -9.01 0.71
CA THR A 69 9.29 -8.21 0.24
C THR A 69 8.83 -7.20 -0.79
N PHE A 70 9.28 -5.96 -0.66
CA PHE A 70 9.03 -4.89 -1.62
C PHE A 70 10.35 -4.27 -2.08
N GLN A 71 10.57 -4.28 -3.40
CA GLN A 71 11.67 -3.54 -4.03
C GLN A 71 11.28 -2.06 -4.17
N VAL A 72 11.51 -1.31 -3.10
CA VAL A 72 11.12 0.10 -2.92
C VAL A 72 11.72 1.01 -3.99
N THR A 73 12.97 0.79 -4.39
CA THR A 73 13.66 1.45 -5.51
C THR A 73 14.59 0.44 -6.18
N PRO A 74 15.26 0.73 -7.32
CA PRO A 74 16.24 -0.19 -7.91
C PRO A 74 17.42 -0.56 -7.00
N ARG A 75 17.60 0.15 -5.87
CA ARG A 75 18.68 -0.10 -4.89
C ARG A 75 18.19 -0.45 -3.50
N LEU A 76 16.95 -0.09 -3.13
CA LEU A 76 16.41 -0.30 -1.78
C LEU A 76 15.30 -1.34 -1.80
N SER A 77 15.41 -2.36 -0.93
CA SER A 77 14.34 -3.30 -0.65
C SER A 77 14.11 -3.46 0.84
N GLY A 78 12.84 -3.63 1.23
CA GLY A 78 12.44 -3.98 2.58
C GLY A 78 11.69 -5.31 2.60
N THR A 79 11.91 -6.10 3.65
CA THR A 79 11.19 -7.35 3.86
C THR A 79 10.58 -7.34 5.25
N PHE A 80 9.30 -7.68 5.35
CA PHE A 80 8.66 -8.04 6.60
C PHE A 80 8.53 -9.55 6.67
N ARG A 81 8.93 -10.14 7.79
CA ARG A 81 8.91 -11.58 8.00
C ARG A 81 8.18 -11.92 9.28
N TYR A 82 7.41 -12.99 9.20
CA TYR A 82 6.78 -13.66 10.32
C TYR A 82 7.24 -15.11 10.37
N ALA A 83 7.98 -15.46 11.41
CA ALA A 83 8.62 -16.76 11.55
C ALA A 83 8.07 -17.48 12.78
N GLY A 84 7.72 -18.76 12.63
CA GLY A 84 7.38 -19.65 13.73
C GLY A 84 8.43 -20.74 13.87
N ILE A 85 8.84 -21.02 15.11
CA ILE A 85 9.73 -22.12 15.46
C ILE A 85 9.02 -23.00 16.48
N ASP A 86 8.67 -24.22 16.09
CA ASP A 86 8.03 -25.16 17.00
C ASP A 86 9.04 -25.69 18.05
N GLY A 87 8.65 -25.67 19.33
CA GLY A 87 9.47 -26.14 20.45
C GLY A 87 10.65 -25.25 20.85
N TYR A 88 10.57 -23.95 20.55
CA TYR A 88 11.61 -22.98 20.89
C TYR A 88 11.43 -22.36 22.29
N ALA A 89 10.19 -22.22 22.77
CA ALA A 89 9.86 -21.60 24.06
C ALA A 89 9.96 -22.59 25.23
N GLU A 90 9.82 -22.09 26.47
CA GLU A 90 9.76 -22.93 27.68
C GLU A 90 8.67 -24.02 27.55
N GLU A 91 8.92 -25.18 28.16
CA GLU A 91 8.04 -26.37 28.13
C GLU A 91 7.73 -26.96 26.73
N GLY A 92 8.44 -26.53 25.68
CA GLY A 92 8.31 -27.09 24.33
C GLY A 92 7.19 -26.46 23.50
N GLU A 93 6.73 -25.26 23.88
CA GLU A 93 5.78 -24.47 23.09
C GLU A 93 6.44 -23.83 21.86
N GLY A 94 5.64 -23.50 20.85
CA GLY A 94 6.10 -22.81 19.64
C GLY A 94 6.31 -21.32 19.87
N TYR A 95 7.40 -20.76 19.35
CA TYR A 95 7.71 -19.34 19.38
C TYR A 95 7.42 -18.69 18.03
N TRP A 96 6.88 -17.47 18.06
CA TRP A 96 6.62 -16.68 16.86
C TRP A 96 7.34 -15.34 16.93
N ASP A 97 8.14 -15.06 15.91
CA ASP A 97 8.91 -13.85 15.74
C ASP A 97 8.38 -13.00 14.57
N ARG A 98 8.52 -11.67 14.69
CA ARG A 98 8.28 -10.69 13.63
C ARG A 98 9.55 -9.89 13.44
N SER A 99 10.03 -9.84 12.21
CA SER A 99 11.27 -9.18 11.88
C SER A 99 11.14 -8.34 10.61
N PHE A 100 11.85 -7.22 10.58
CA PHE A 100 12.01 -6.40 9.38
C PHE A 100 13.46 -6.47 8.92
N ASP A 101 13.64 -6.64 7.62
CA ASP A 101 14.92 -6.59 6.95
C ASP A 101 14.97 -5.35 6.05
N LEU A 102 16.13 -4.71 5.97
CA LEU A 102 16.44 -3.61 5.08
C LEU A 102 17.67 -3.95 4.26
N ARG A 103 17.64 -3.72 2.95
CA ARG A 103 18.78 -3.96 2.08
C ARG A 103 18.97 -2.82 1.10
N PHE A 104 20.22 -2.37 0.97
CA PHE A 104 20.62 -1.30 0.06
C PHE A 104 21.77 -1.76 -0.84
N ARG A 105 21.58 -1.65 -2.15
CA ARG A 105 22.59 -1.96 -3.17
C ARG A 105 23.45 -0.72 -3.43
N LEU A 106 24.73 -0.83 -3.07
CA LEU A 106 25.74 0.22 -3.16
C LEU A 106 26.21 0.43 -4.61
N THR A 107 26.44 -0.65 -5.35
CA THR A 107 26.96 -0.60 -6.73
C THR A 107 26.15 -1.48 -7.67
N ASP A 108 26.00 -1.00 -8.90
CA ASP A 108 25.48 -1.80 -10.01
C ASP A 108 26.56 -2.78 -10.51
N GLU A 109 26.13 -3.96 -10.97
CA GLU A 109 27.04 -4.89 -11.64
C GLU A 109 27.50 -4.28 -12.97
N GLY A 110 28.82 -4.19 -13.16
CA GLY A 110 29.44 -3.76 -14.41
C GLY A 110 30.22 -4.89 -15.07
N PRO A 111 30.99 -4.62 -16.15
CA PRO A 111 31.83 -5.62 -16.78
C PRO A 111 32.86 -6.24 -15.84
N VAL A 112 33.46 -5.43 -14.95
CA VAL A 112 34.45 -5.89 -13.96
C VAL A 112 33.88 -5.83 -12.54
N MET A 113 33.33 -4.69 -12.14
CA MET A 113 32.79 -4.46 -10.81
C MET A 113 31.60 -5.41 -10.51
N PRO A 114 31.59 -6.15 -9.38
CA PRO A 114 30.41 -6.88 -8.92
C PRO A 114 29.35 -5.90 -8.40
N ALA A 115 28.09 -6.36 -8.38
CA ALA A 115 27.09 -5.68 -7.55
C ALA A 115 27.49 -5.85 -6.09
N ILE A 116 27.38 -4.78 -5.29
CA ILE A 116 27.64 -4.81 -3.85
C ILE A 116 26.38 -4.33 -3.13
N ALA A 117 25.99 -5.03 -2.07
CA ALA A 117 24.88 -4.63 -1.21
C ALA A 117 25.24 -4.76 0.26
N ILE A 118 24.64 -3.89 1.06
CA ILE A 118 24.64 -3.96 2.52
C ILE A 118 23.22 -4.30 2.97
N GLY A 119 23.08 -5.13 3.99
CA GLY A 119 21.78 -5.46 4.55
C GLY A 119 21.80 -5.57 6.05
N LEU A 120 20.65 -5.25 6.63
CA LEU A 120 20.30 -5.40 8.02
C LEU A 120 19.11 -6.36 8.06
N GLN A 121 19.31 -7.57 8.55
CA GLN A 121 18.28 -8.57 8.71
C GLN A 121 17.82 -8.56 10.17
N ASP A 122 16.51 -8.58 10.38
CA ASP A 122 15.90 -8.48 11.71
C ASP A 122 16.47 -7.31 12.53
N PHE A 123 16.58 -6.14 11.88
CA PHE A 123 17.08 -4.92 12.50
C PHE A 123 16.05 -4.25 13.43
N LEU A 124 14.79 -4.67 13.26
CA LEU A 124 13.62 -4.22 14.00
C LEU A 124 12.73 -5.44 14.25
N GLY A 125 12.99 -6.16 15.33
CA GLY A 125 12.25 -7.36 15.72
C GLY A 125 12.66 -7.81 17.11
N THR A 126 12.65 -9.11 17.37
CA THR A 126 13.10 -9.69 18.65
C THR A 126 14.60 -9.96 18.68
N GLY A 127 15.27 -9.91 17.53
CA GLY A 127 16.72 -10.10 17.40
C GLY A 127 17.14 -11.55 17.17
N LEU A 128 16.21 -12.49 17.10
CA LEU A 128 16.47 -13.92 16.86
C LEU A 128 17.22 -14.18 15.54
N TYR A 129 16.91 -13.39 14.52
CA TYR A 129 17.53 -13.47 13.20
C TYR A 129 18.47 -12.30 12.92
N ALA A 130 18.80 -11.49 13.95
CA ALA A 130 19.56 -10.26 13.81
C ALA A 130 20.92 -10.53 13.18
N SER A 131 21.14 -9.91 12.03
CA SER A 131 22.41 -9.99 11.34
C SER A 131 22.61 -8.78 10.44
N GLU A 132 23.88 -8.42 10.26
CA GLU A 132 24.29 -7.43 9.28
C GLU A 132 25.22 -8.10 8.27
N TYR A 133 25.17 -7.66 7.01
CA TYR A 133 26.04 -8.22 5.99
C TYR A 133 26.46 -7.21 4.94
N LEU A 134 27.64 -7.46 4.37
CA LEU A 134 28.12 -6.88 3.13
C LEU A 134 28.31 -8.01 2.13
N VAL A 135 27.69 -7.92 0.96
CA VAL A 135 27.71 -9.00 -0.04
C VAL A 135 28.04 -8.47 -1.42
N ALA A 136 28.84 -9.22 -2.17
CA ALA A 136 29.18 -8.98 -3.55
C ALA A 136 28.70 -10.15 -4.43
N THR A 137 28.05 -9.84 -5.54
CA THR A 137 27.61 -10.84 -6.53
C THR A 137 28.06 -10.46 -7.93
N LYS A 138 28.55 -11.47 -8.66
CA LYS A 138 29.02 -11.33 -10.04
C LYS A 138 28.41 -12.42 -10.92
N THR A 139 27.86 -12.01 -12.05
CA THR A 139 27.41 -12.86 -13.14
C THR A 139 28.58 -13.10 -14.10
N ILE A 140 28.90 -14.37 -14.34
CA ILE A 140 29.94 -14.82 -15.25
C ILE A 140 29.26 -15.50 -16.44
N GLY A 141 29.47 -14.93 -17.64
CA GLY A 141 28.73 -15.33 -18.83
C GLY A 141 27.24 -15.00 -18.71
N SER A 142 26.37 -15.90 -19.14
CA SER A 142 24.91 -15.71 -19.10
C SER A 142 24.18 -16.59 -18.08
N ALA A 143 24.89 -17.50 -17.40
CA ALA A 143 24.27 -18.58 -16.64
C ALA A 143 24.85 -18.80 -15.24
N PHE A 144 26.05 -18.30 -14.94
CA PHE A 144 26.70 -18.54 -13.65
C PHE A 144 26.73 -17.26 -12.82
N ARG A 145 26.36 -17.36 -11.55
CA ARG A 145 26.54 -16.27 -10.58
C ARG A 145 27.38 -16.76 -9.42
N VAL A 146 28.29 -15.90 -8.98
CA VAL A 146 29.14 -16.14 -7.81
C VAL A 146 28.85 -15.05 -6.80
N THR A 147 28.56 -15.46 -5.57
CA THR A 147 28.28 -14.57 -4.45
C THR A 147 29.28 -14.83 -3.34
N THR A 148 29.81 -13.76 -2.75
CA THR A 148 30.63 -13.82 -1.53
C THR A 148 30.23 -12.68 -0.63
N GLY A 149 30.18 -12.92 0.67
CA GLY A 149 29.81 -11.91 1.64
C GLY A 149 30.49 -12.10 2.98
N LEU A 150 30.40 -11.05 3.77
CA LEU A 150 30.87 -10.95 5.14
C LEU A 150 29.65 -10.63 6.01
N GLY A 151 29.42 -11.43 7.04
CA GLY A 151 28.28 -11.32 7.93
C GLY A 151 28.67 -11.16 9.40
N TRP A 152 27.84 -10.45 10.16
CA TRP A 152 27.92 -10.24 11.60
C TRP A 152 26.63 -10.70 12.28
N GLY A 153 26.65 -10.78 13.62
CA GLY A 153 25.52 -11.28 14.39
C GLY A 153 25.28 -12.75 14.07
N ARG A 154 24.05 -13.13 13.73
CA ARG A 154 23.71 -14.51 13.36
C ARG A 154 24.58 -15.06 12.22
N LEU A 155 24.89 -14.24 11.22
CA LEU A 155 25.73 -14.63 10.09
C LEU A 155 27.23 -14.69 10.44
N GLY A 156 27.63 -14.33 11.66
CA GLY A 156 29.00 -14.44 12.17
C GLY A 156 29.28 -15.69 13.01
N THR A 157 28.28 -16.56 13.21
CA THR A 157 28.31 -17.61 14.25
C THR A 157 29.10 -18.86 13.88
N TYR A 158 29.25 -19.18 12.58
CA TYR A 158 30.06 -20.32 12.14
C TYR A 158 31.37 -19.89 11.46
N ASN A 159 32.49 -20.47 11.91
CA ASN A 159 33.84 -20.12 11.43
C ASN A 159 34.09 -18.59 11.48
N GLY A 160 33.60 -17.95 12.54
CA GLY A 160 33.82 -16.53 12.81
C GLY A 160 35.30 -16.21 13.05
N PHE A 161 35.67 -14.99 12.72
CA PHE A 161 36.98 -14.41 12.96
C PHE A 161 36.83 -12.99 13.52
N THR A 162 37.93 -12.48 14.09
CA THR A 162 37.98 -11.13 14.68
C THR A 162 37.46 -10.08 13.73
N ASN A 163 36.55 -9.23 14.23
CA ASN A 163 35.90 -8.20 13.42
C ASN A 163 36.94 -7.28 12.74
N PRO A 164 36.98 -7.19 11.40
CA PRO A 164 37.93 -6.31 10.72
C PRO A 164 37.68 -4.83 11.01
N LEU A 165 36.48 -4.46 11.46
CA LEU A 165 36.15 -3.09 11.88
C LEU A 165 36.72 -2.74 13.26
N GLY A 166 37.19 -3.71 14.05
CA GLY A 166 37.92 -3.48 15.30
C GLY A 166 39.19 -2.63 15.09
N ALA A 167 39.81 -2.73 13.91
CA ALA A 167 40.95 -1.88 13.54
C ALA A 167 40.59 -0.38 13.43
N LEU A 168 39.30 -0.03 13.32
CA LEU A 168 38.83 1.35 13.32
C LEU A 168 38.49 1.84 14.74
N ASP A 169 37.90 0.97 15.56
CA ASP A 169 37.44 1.25 16.92
C ASP A 169 37.14 -0.05 17.67
N ASP A 170 37.68 -0.22 18.88
CA ASP A 170 37.51 -1.42 19.73
C ASP A 170 36.03 -1.75 20.00
N ARG A 171 35.13 -0.77 19.92
CA ARG A 171 33.68 -0.99 20.11
C ARG A 171 33.08 -2.01 19.15
N PHE A 172 33.74 -2.31 18.02
CA PHE A 172 33.27 -3.27 17.03
C PHE A 172 33.63 -4.71 17.38
N GLU A 173 34.62 -4.93 18.26
CA GLU A 173 35.08 -6.27 18.63
C GLU A 173 34.03 -7.03 19.45
N GLU A 174 33.33 -6.34 20.34
CA GLU A 174 32.30 -6.93 21.19
C GLU A 174 30.90 -6.54 20.73
N ARG A 175 30.02 -7.54 20.54
CA ARG A 175 28.60 -7.32 20.31
C ARG A 175 27.88 -7.25 21.66
N PRO A 176 27.25 -6.10 22.02
CA PRO A 176 26.40 -6.04 23.20
C PRO A 176 25.29 -7.09 23.10
N VAL A 177 24.92 -7.69 24.23
CA VAL A 177 23.79 -8.65 24.28
C VAL A 177 22.51 -7.87 23.99
N GLY A 178 22.06 -7.92 22.73
CA GLY A 178 20.83 -7.25 22.28
C GLY A 178 19.55 -8.03 22.52
N PHE A 179 19.65 -9.30 22.93
CA PHE A 179 18.52 -10.16 23.26
C PHE A 179 18.55 -10.50 24.75
N LEU A 180 17.64 -9.91 25.52
CA LEU A 180 17.32 -10.39 26.86
C LEU A 180 16.06 -11.26 26.78
N PRO A 181 16.04 -12.44 27.42
CA PRO A 181 14.82 -13.20 27.60
C PRO A 181 13.68 -12.34 28.16
N GLY A 182 12.57 -12.25 27.42
CA GLY A 182 11.41 -11.43 27.81
C GLY A 182 11.41 -10.01 27.25
N ASP A 183 12.40 -9.60 26.43
CA ASP A 183 12.35 -8.34 25.71
C ASP A 183 11.18 -8.37 24.68
N PRO A 184 10.20 -7.46 24.78
CA PRO A 184 9.09 -7.37 23.84
C PRO A 184 9.54 -7.03 22.39
N GLY A 185 10.80 -6.63 22.20
CA GLY A 185 11.41 -6.31 20.91
C GLY A 185 10.84 -5.03 20.29
N GLY A 186 11.29 -4.73 19.07
CA GLY A 186 10.69 -3.67 18.26
C GLY A 186 11.29 -2.27 18.41
N THR A 187 12.37 -2.08 19.15
CA THR A 187 13.31 -0.95 18.98
C THR A 187 14.39 -1.31 17.94
N PRO A 188 14.90 -0.36 17.14
CA PRO A 188 16.04 -0.63 16.28
C PRO A 188 17.28 -0.98 17.11
N SER A 189 17.89 -2.15 16.90
CA SER A 189 19.07 -2.60 17.65
C SER A 189 20.39 -2.00 17.15
N TYR A 190 20.42 -0.68 16.92
CA TYR A 190 21.55 0.02 16.26
C TYR A 190 22.88 -0.11 17.00
N GLU A 191 22.84 -0.32 18.32
CA GLU A 191 24.04 -0.53 19.16
C GLU A 191 24.77 -1.84 18.81
N THR A 192 24.09 -2.78 18.17
CA THR A 192 24.64 -4.10 17.83
C THR A 192 25.22 -4.17 16.42
N PHE A 193 24.95 -3.17 15.56
CA PHE A 193 25.24 -3.27 14.12
C PHE A 193 26.73 -3.39 13.82
N PHE A 194 27.09 -4.41 13.02
CA PHE A 194 28.46 -4.69 12.56
C PHE A 194 29.45 -4.92 13.71
N ARG A 195 28.98 -5.42 14.85
CA ARG A 195 29.79 -5.74 16.03
C ARG A 195 29.83 -7.24 16.31
N GLY A 196 30.87 -7.66 17.03
CA GLY A 196 31.17 -9.06 17.29
C GLY A 196 31.91 -9.72 16.13
N ASP A 197 32.15 -11.02 16.26
CA ASP A 197 32.81 -11.81 15.22
C ASP A 197 32.12 -11.68 13.86
N ALA A 198 32.96 -11.66 12.81
CA ALA A 198 32.53 -11.64 11.43
C ALA A 198 32.81 -13.00 10.79
N ALA A 199 31.98 -13.46 9.86
CA ALA A 199 32.22 -14.70 9.12
C ALA A 199 31.96 -14.54 7.63
N LEU A 200 32.71 -15.30 6.82
CA LEU A 200 32.53 -15.33 5.37
C LEU A 200 31.39 -16.28 5.02
N PHE A 201 30.53 -15.87 4.09
CA PHE A 201 29.56 -16.73 3.43
C PHE A 201 29.64 -16.57 1.91
N GLY A 202 28.97 -17.45 1.17
CA GLY A 202 28.92 -17.32 -0.27
C GLY A 202 28.37 -18.54 -0.96
N GLY A 203 28.42 -18.53 -2.28
CA GLY A 203 27.94 -19.64 -3.07
C GLY A 203 27.92 -19.34 -4.55
N ILE A 204 27.48 -20.35 -5.30
CA ILE A 204 27.35 -20.31 -6.74
C ILE A 204 25.92 -20.67 -7.15
N GLU A 205 25.39 -19.92 -8.11
CA GLU A 205 24.15 -20.25 -8.80
C GLU A 205 24.45 -20.59 -10.25
N TRP A 206 23.79 -21.62 -10.77
CA TRP A 206 23.80 -21.97 -12.18
C TRP A 206 22.37 -21.98 -12.72
N ALA A 207 22.10 -21.10 -13.66
CA ALA A 207 20.82 -20.96 -14.34
C ALA A 207 20.93 -21.48 -15.78
N PRO A 208 20.72 -22.80 -16.03
CA PRO A 208 20.82 -23.36 -17.39
C PRO A 208 19.80 -22.78 -18.37
N ASN A 209 18.70 -22.21 -17.85
CA ASN A 209 17.67 -21.50 -18.60
C ASN A 209 16.87 -20.60 -17.63
N GLU A 210 15.89 -19.87 -18.16
CA GLU A 210 15.05 -18.93 -17.38
C GLU A 210 14.17 -19.58 -16.30
N ARG A 211 14.00 -20.91 -16.32
CA ARG A 211 13.10 -21.63 -15.41
C ARG A 211 13.81 -22.34 -14.28
N TRP A 212 15.10 -22.58 -14.36
CA TRP A 212 15.82 -23.41 -13.39
C TRP A 212 17.04 -22.69 -12.86
N ILE A 213 17.23 -22.73 -11.54
CA ILE A 213 18.43 -22.24 -10.87
C ILE A 213 18.89 -23.34 -9.92
N VAL A 214 20.14 -23.78 -10.06
CA VAL A 214 20.79 -24.73 -9.15
C VAL A 214 21.75 -23.94 -8.28
N THR A 215 21.71 -24.16 -6.97
CA THR A 215 22.48 -23.39 -6.00
C THR A 215 23.35 -24.33 -5.16
N ALA A 216 24.61 -23.94 -4.97
CA ALA A 216 25.47 -24.47 -3.92
C ALA A 216 25.90 -23.29 -3.03
N GLU A 217 25.66 -23.40 -1.74
CA GLU A 217 25.83 -22.32 -0.77
C GLU A 217 26.70 -22.81 0.40
N TYR A 218 27.63 -21.98 0.83
CA TYR A 218 28.32 -22.09 2.11
C TYR A 218 27.63 -21.12 3.08
N SER A 219 27.06 -21.67 4.15
CA SER A 219 26.39 -20.90 5.20
C SER A 219 27.30 -20.69 6.40
N SER A 220 27.38 -19.45 6.85
CA SER A 220 28.05 -19.04 8.09
C SER A 220 27.11 -18.97 9.30
N ASP A 221 25.86 -19.44 9.16
CA ASP A 221 24.87 -19.46 10.23
C ASP A 221 24.94 -20.79 11.02
N ASP A 222 25.23 -20.69 12.31
CA ASP A 222 25.14 -21.75 13.33
C ASP A 222 24.12 -21.42 14.43
N GLY A 223 23.39 -20.30 14.33
CA GLY A 223 22.51 -19.78 15.38
C GLY A 223 21.21 -20.56 15.58
N TYR A 224 21.17 -21.84 15.23
CA TYR A 224 19.97 -22.68 15.28
C TYR A 224 19.88 -23.46 16.59
N THR A 225 19.75 -22.73 17.70
CA THR A 225 19.59 -23.29 19.05
C THR A 225 18.23 -22.92 19.65
N THR A 226 17.72 -23.73 20.57
CA THR A 226 16.56 -23.40 21.41
C THR A 226 16.91 -22.29 22.39
N PHE A 227 15.90 -21.79 23.11
CA PHE A 227 16.10 -20.86 24.22
C PHE A 227 17.08 -21.39 25.31
N GLN A 228 17.19 -22.71 25.45
CA GLN A 228 18.11 -23.35 26.40
C GLN A 228 19.51 -23.62 25.81
N GLY A 229 19.77 -23.21 24.55
CA GLY A 229 21.03 -23.43 23.86
C GLY A 229 21.15 -24.81 23.18
N GLU A 230 20.08 -25.61 23.16
CA GLU A 230 20.09 -26.93 22.54
C GLU A 230 19.97 -26.82 21.01
N PRO A 231 20.72 -27.58 20.20
CA PRO A 231 20.60 -27.52 18.74
C PRO A 231 19.17 -27.89 18.27
N LEU A 232 18.60 -27.08 17.38
CA LEU A 232 17.30 -27.37 16.75
C LEU A 232 17.39 -28.54 15.77
N PHE A 233 18.58 -28.80 15.23
CA PHE A 233 18.91 -29.93 14.36
C PHE A 233 20.40 -30.27 14.44
N GLU A 234 20.79 -31.45 13.96
CA GLU A 234 22.18 -31.87 13.88
C GLU A 234 22.86 -31.28 12.63
N ARG A 235 23.83 -30.38 12.79
CA ARG A 235 24.60 -29.82 11.67
C ARG A 235 25.81 -30.68 11.33
N ARG A 236 25.88 -31.19 10.11
CA ARG A 236 26.98 -32.05 9.62
C ARG A 236 27.94 -31.35 8.67
N THR A 237 27.48 -30.30 7.98
CA THR A 237 28.26 -29.55 7.00
C THR A 237 27.79 -28.10 6.91
N PRO A 238 28.67 -27.12 6.59
CA PRO A 238 28.26 -25.77 6.22
C PRO A 238 27.68 -25.66 4.81
N LEU A 239 27.76 -26.71 4.01
CA LEU A 239 27.37 -26.70 2.60
C LEU A 239 25.89 -27.05 2.44
N ASN A 240 25.17 -26.18 1.73
CA ASN A 240 23.77 -26.31 1.37
C ASN A 240 23.65 -26.45 -0.15
N PHE A 241 22.72 -27.29 -0.61
CA PHE A 241 22.46 -27.50 -2.03
C PHE A 241 20.98 -27.33 -2.31
N GLY A 242 20.62 -26.70 -3.43
CA GLY A 242 19.23 -26.43 -3.74
C GLY A 242 18.95 -26.26 -5.21
N VAL A 243 17.67 -26.39 -5.54
CA VAL A 243 17.13 -26.15 -6.87
C VAL A 243 15.89 -25.27 -6.76
N ALA A 244 15.82 -24.25 -7.60
CA ALA A 244 14.65 -23.41 -7.78
C ALA A 244 14.09 -23.61 -9.19
N TRP A 245 12.77 -23.72 -9.27
CA TRP A 245 12.00 -23.90 -10.49
C TRP A 245 10.94 -22.81 -10.62
N THR A 246 10.91 -22.15 -11.77
CA THR A 246 9.91 -21.14 -12.14
C THR A 246 8.95 -21.76 -13.16
N PRO A 247 7.88 -22.47 -12.72
CA PRO A 247 6.92 -23.10 -13.63
C PRO A 247 6.18 -22.09 -14.51
N LEU A 248 5.89 -20.93 -13.93
CA LEU A 248 5.12 -19.84 -14.51
C LEU A 248 5.79 -18.52 -14.12
N PRO A 249 5.72 -17.48 -14.97
CA PRO A 249 6.15 -16.14 -14.58
C PRO A 249 5.50 -15.73 -13.26
N GLY A 250 6.30 -15.22 -12.34
CA GLY A 250 5.82 -14.82 -11.02
C GLY A 250 5.66 -15.96 -10.00
N ILE A 251 5.87 -17.23 -10.33
CA ILE A 251 5.80 -18.35 -9.37
C ILE A 251 7.15 -19.06 -9.35
N GLN A 252 7.79 -19.13 -8.19
CA GLN A 252 9.06 -19.83 -7.99
C GLN A 252 8.93 -20.83 -6.84
N LEU A 253 9.32 -22.09 -7.10
CA LEU A 253 9.33 -23.17 -6.13
C LEU A 253 10.77 -23.61 -5.87
N GLY A 254 11.18 -23.70 -4.61
CA GLY A 254 12.52 -24.09 -4.20
C GLY A 254 12.50 -25.36 -3.36
N LEU A 255 13.49 -26.22 -3.58
CA LEU A 255 13.80 -27.35 -2.72
C LEU A 255 15.28 -27.31 -2.37
N GLY A 256 15.59 -27.43 -1.07
CA GLY A 256 16.95 -27.37 -0.55
C GLY A 256 17.25 -28.54 0.38
N TYR A 257 18.50 -28.99 0.37
CA TYR A 257 19.09 -29.85 1.38
C TYR A 257 20.16 -29.06 2.12
N LEU A 258 19.90 -28.79 3.39
CA LEU A 258 20.67 -27.85 4.19
C LEU A 258 21.40 -28.61 5.30
N TYR A 259 22.61 -28.17 5.60
CA TYR A 259 23.44 -28.56 6.74
C TYR A 259 23.75 -30.07 6.86
N GLY A 260 23.46 -30.87 5.82
CA GLY A 260 23.64 -32.32 5.81
C GLY A 260 22.58 -33.11 6.59
N SER A 261 21.45 -32.49 6.94
CA SER A 261 20.41 -33.11 7.76
C SER A 261 19.00 -32.62 7.48
N GLU A 262 18.84 -31.38 6.99
CA GLU A 262 17.53 -30.74 6.87
C GLU A 262 17.06 -30.64 5.41
N LEU A 263 15.75 -30.80 5.22
CA LEU A 263 15.09 -30.48 3.95
C LEU A 263 14.35 -29.15 4.10
N ALA A 264 14.45 -28.31 3.07
CA ALA A 264 13.75 -27.05 2.99
C ALA A 264 12.89 -26.97 1.74
N PHE A 265 11.75 -26.32 1.88
CA PHE A 265 10.83 -26.00 0.80
C PHE A 265 10.59 -24.49 0.78
N ARG A 266 10.50 -23.92 -0.42
CA ARG A 266 10.14 -22.52 -0.63
C ARG A 266 9.09 -22.40 -1.71
N GLY A 267 8.08 -21.56 -1.49
CA GLY A 267 7.18 -21.08 -2.52
C GLY A 267 7.13 -19.57 -2.53
N THR A 268 7.44 -18.95 -3.66
CA THR A 268 7.44 -17.50 -3.85
C THR A 268 6.48 -17.11 -4.96
N ILE A 269 5.60 -16.16 -4.67
CA ILE A 269 4.74 -15.50 -5.67
C ILE A 269 5.22 -14.06 -5.80
N THR A 270 5.40 -13.59 -7.02
CA THR A 270 5.80 -12.20 -7.29
C THR A 270 4.83 -11.50 -8.23
N VAL A 271 4.65 -10.21 -7.99
CA VAL A 271 3.85 -9.30 -8.82
C VAL A 271 4.63 -7.99 -8.95
N ASN A 272 4.71 -7.45 -10.17
CA ASN A 272 5.27 -6.13 -10.38
C ASN A 272 4.16 -5.17 -10.85
N PRO A 273 3.86 -4.09 -10.11
CA PRO A 273 2.90 -3.07 -10.53
C PRO A 273 3.25 -2.43 -11.89
N ASN A 274 4.53 -2.38 -12.24
CA ASN A 274 4.96 -1.84 -13.53
C ASN A 274 4.59 -2.76 -14.71
N ASP A 275 4.39 -4.05 -14.45
CA ASP A 275 4.03 -5.06 -15.46
C ASP A 275 2.51 -5.19 -15.56
N ARG A 276 1.89 -4.34 -16.40
CA ARG A 276 0.43 -4.33 -16.57
C ARG A 276 -0.06 -5.48 -17.46
N PRO A 277 -0.96 -6.35 -16.98
CA PRO A 277 -1.57 -7.41 -17.79
C PRO A 277 -2.18 -6.91 -19.10
N PHE A 278 -2.81 -5.74 -19.04
CA PHE A 278 -3.62 -5.17 -20.10
C PHE A 278 -3.02 -3.89 -20.69
N LEU A 279 -1.70 -3.67 -20.66
CA LEU A 279 -1.00 -2.52 -21.27
C LEU A 279 -1.79 -1.18 -21.23
N SER A 280 -2.48 -0.85 -22.33
CA SER A 280 -3.24 0.39 -22.52
C SER A 280 -4.63 0.44 -21.88
N GLY A 281 -5.13 -0.69 -21.36
CA GLY A 281 -6.52 -0.88 -20.93
C GLY A 281 -7.39 -1.50 -22.05
N LEU A 282 -8.61 -1.87 -21.68
CA LEU A 282 -9.65 -2.38 -22.60
C LEU A 282 -10.73 -1.30 -22.89
N ASP A 283 -10.44 -0.05 -22.56
CA ASP A 283 -11.29 1.11 -22.80
C ASP A 283 -11.42 1.40 -24.30
N PRO A 284 -12.59 1.87 -24.77
CA PRO A 284 -12.74 2.33 -26.14
C PRO A 284 -11.93 3.61 -26.38
N ALA A 285 -11.49 3.78 -27.63
CA ALA A 285 -10.83 5.01 -28.07
C ALA A 285 -11.71 6.25 -27.79
N PRO A 286 -11.12 7.38 -27.40
CA PRO A 286 -11.87 8.61 -27.18
C PRO A 286 -12.31 9.21 -28.51
N LEU A 287 -13.27 10.15 -28.47
CA LEU A 287 -13.64 10.94 -29.64
C LEU A 287 -12.43 11.75 -30.16
N PRO A 288 -12.19 11.83 -31.47
CA PRO A 288 -11.10 12.66 -32.00
C PRO A 288 -11.39 14.16 -31.79
N VAL A 289 -10.33 14.95 -31.63
CA VAL A 289 -10.44 16.41 -31.53
C VAL A 289 -11.00 16.98 -32.84
N ALA A 290 -11.96 17.91 -32.73
CA ALA A 290 -12.45 18.66 -33.88
C ALA A 290 -11.72 20.01 -34.00
N VAL A 291 -10.95 20.16 -35.07
CA VAL A 291 -10.20 21.38 -35.37
C VAL A 291 -11.11 22.40 -36.06
N ARG A 292 -11.15 23.63 -35.54
CA ARG A 292 -11.89 24.74 -36.17
C ARG A 292 -11.12 25.24 -37.39
N ALA A 293 -11.84 25.61 -38.45
CA ALA A 293 -11.27 26.37 -39.56
C ALA A 293 -10.81 27.76 -39.11
N ASP A 294 -9.74 28.31 -39.71
CA ASP A 294 -9.12 29.56 -39.27
C ASP A 294 -10.10 30.75 -39.20
N GLY A 295 -11.00 30.87 -40.17
CA GLY A 295 -12.02 31.93 -40.17
C GLY A 295 -13.02 31.84 -39.01
N LEU A 296 -13.25 30.63 -38.47
CA LEU A 296 -14.14 30.39 -37.34
C LEU A 296 -13.45 30.65 -35.99
N ARG A 297 -12.11 30.53 -35.91
CA ARG A 297 -11.34 30.83 -34.70
C ARG A 297 -11.38 32.32 -34.33
N ALA A 298 -11.52 33.20 -35.33
CA ALA A 298 -11.60 34.65 -35.14
C ALA A 298 -12.98 35.14 -34.67
N ALA A 299 -13.99 34.27 -34.56
CA ALA A 299 -15.33 34.63 -34.13
C ALA A 299 -15.31 35.22 -32.69
N GLN A 300 -15.97 36.37 -32.50
CA GLN A 300 -16.03 37.06 -31.21
C GLN A 300 -17.23 36.68 -30.37
N SER A 301 -18.32 36.22 -31.01
CA SER A 301 -19.54 35.75 -30.38
C SER A 301 -20.17 34.62 -31.19
N TRP A 302 -21.20 33.99 -30.64
CA TRP A 302 -21.98 32.99 -31.35
C TRP A 302 -23.46 33.38 -31.44
N ASP A 303 -24.13 32.84 -32.45
CA ASP A 303 -25.57 33.02 -32.64
C ASP A 303 -26.38 32.12 -31.70
N ARG A 304 -26.82 32.67 -30.56
CA ARG A 304 -27.63 31.96 -29.55
C ARG A 304 -29.01 31.57 -30.08
N ALA A 305 -29.51 32.19 -31.14
CA ALA A 305 -30.77 31.80 -31.76
C ALA A 305 -30.59 30.53 -32.61
N ALA A 306 -29.46 30.43 -33.32
CA ALA A 306 -29.12 29.24 -34.10
C ALA A 306 -28.76 28.03 -33.24
N LEU A 307 -28.09 28.24 -32.09
CA LEU A 307 -27.80 27.19 -31.11
C LEU A 307 -28.13 27.66 -29.68
N PRO A 308 -29.36 27.39 -29.21
CA PRO A 308 -29.76 27.70 -27.85
C PRO A 308 -28.89 26.98 -26.81
N GLU A 309 -28.59 27.66 -25.70
CA GLU A 309 -27.75 27.11 -24.62
C GLU A 309 -28.33 25.85 -23.98
N SER A 310 -29.66 25.71 -23.92
CA SER A 310 -30.33 24.49 -23.46
C SER A 310 -30.00 23.29 -24.36
N THR A 311 -30.10 23.46 -25.67
CA THR A 311 -29.76 22.43 -26.65
C THR A 311 -28.28 22.04 -26.57
N LEU A 312 -27.38 23.02 -26.41
CA LEU A 312 -25.95 22.75 -26.22
C LEU A 312 -25.70 21.96 -24.93
N ARG A 313 -26.34 22.35 -23.82
CA ARG A 313 -26.26 21.64 -22.54
C ARG A 313 -26.75 20.20 -22.65
N ASP A 314 -27.85 19.95 -23.36
CA ASP A 314 -28.39 18.59 -23.56
C ASP A 314 -27.41 17.71 -24.36
N ARG A 315 -26.83 18.26 -25.43
CA ARG A 315 -25.80 17.57 -26.24
C ARG A 315 -24.55 17.24 -25.41
N LEU A 316 -24.03 18.23 -24.67
CA LEU A 316 -22.88 18.04 -23.78
C LEU A 316 -23.16 16.99 -22.70
N THR A 317 -24.35 17.05 -22.08
CA THR A 317 -24.77 16.08 -21.07
C THR A 317 -24.78 14.66 -21.64
N ALA A 318 -25.36 14.48 -22.83
CA ALA A 318 -25.40 13.18 -23.49
C ALA A 318 -24.00 12.66 -23.87
N ALA A 319 -23.16 13.51 -24.47
CA ALA A 319 -21.81 13.16 -24.90
C ALA A 319 -20.89 12.80 -23.72
N MET A 320 -20.89 13.61 -22.65
CA MET A 320 -20.10 13.36 -21.45
C MET A 320 -20.56 12.07 -20.75
N ARG A 321 -21.88 11.81 -20.71
CA ARG A 321 -22.42 10.59 -20.10
C ARG A 321 -21.97 9.33 -20.83
N ALA A 322 -21.89 9.35 -22.16
CA ALA A 322 -21.37 8.22 -22.94
C ALA A 322 -19.93 7.86 -22.52
N GLU A 323 -19.13 8.86 -22.18
CA GLU A 323 -17.77 8.73 -21.63
C GLU A 323 -17.72 8.42 -20.13
N GLY A 324 -18.86 8.26 -19.43
CA GLY A 324 -18.86 7.98 -17.99
C GLY A 324 -18.48 9.20 -17.15
N VAL A 325 -18.75 10.39 -17.68
CA VAL A 325 -18.59 11.67 -17.00
C VAL A 325 -19.96 12.34 -16.85
N GLU A 326 -20.24 12.91 -15.69
CA GLU A 326 -21.50 13.61 -15.44
C GLU A 326 -21.29 15.11 -15.45
N LEU A 327 -22.05 15.81 -16.29
CA LEU A 327 -22.11 17.27 -16.24
C LEU A 327 -22.91 17.69 -15.00
N ALA A 328 -22.31 18.49 -14.14
CA ALA A 328 -22.93 18.99 -12.92
C ALA A 328 -23.29 20.49 -13.00
N GLY A 329 -22.54 21.25 -13.80
CA GLY A 329 -22.82 22.66 -14.03
C GLY A 329 -22.12 23.18 -15.27
N LEU A 330 -22.75 24.16 -15.92
CA LEU A 330 -22.24 24.77 -17.14
C LEU A 330 -22.42 26.29 -17.07
N GLU A 331 -21.34 27.02 -17.32
CA GLU A 331 -21.32 28.47 -17.49
C GLU A 331 -20.69 28.77 -18.85
N LEU A 332 -21.36 29.63 -19.59
CA LEU A 332 -21.02 29.97 -20.97
C LEU A 332 -21.01 31.49 -21.14
N THR A 333 -19.95 31.99 -21.76
CA THR A 333 -19.89 33.36 -22.29
C THR A 333 -19.60 33.29 -23.78
N ASP A 334 -19.42 34.43 -24.44
CA ASP A 334 -19.10 34.45 -25.87
C ASP A 334 -17.74 33.80 -26.19
N ARG A 335 -16.80 33.76 -25.22
CA ARG A 335 -15.43 33.28 -25.41
C ARG A 335 -14.97 32.21 -24.43
N THR A 336 -15.73 31.94 -23.37
CA THR A 336 -15.34 30.99 -22.31
C THR A 336 -16.42 29.94 -22.06
N ALA A 337 -15.99 28.73 -21.75
CA ALA A 337 -16.85 27.68 -21.23
C ALA A 337 -16.24 27.13 -19.94
N ARG A 338 -17.01 27.14 -18.87
CA ARG A 338 -16.64 26.56 -17.58
C ARG A 338 -17.57 25.39 -17.29
N VAL A 339 -16.96 24.22 -17.12
CA VAL A 339 -17.63 22.93 -17.01
C VAL A 339 -17.29 22.31 -15.67
N ARG A 340 -18.32 22.15 -14.84
CA ARG A 340 -18.19 21.42 -13.59
C ARG A 340 -18.73 20.01 -13.77
N TYR A 341 -17.95 18.99 -13.41
CA TYR A 341 -18.26 17.61 -13.75
C TYR A 341 -17.89 16.61 -12.66
N THR A 342 -18.48 15.42 -12.69
CA THR A 342 -18.07 14.29 -11.85
C THR A 342 -17.53 13.17 -12.72
N ASN A 343 -16.29 12.75 -12.49
CA ASN A 343 -15.70 11.58 -13.14
C ASN A 343 -16.11 10.30 -12.39
N THR A 344 -16.66 9.34 -13.14
CA THR A 344 -17.28 8.16 -12.53
C THR A 344 -16.77 6.85 -13.08
N ARG A 345 -15.88 6.92 -14.08
CA ARG A 345 -15.35 5.77 -14.80
C ARG A 345 -13.84 5.67 -14.66
N TYR A 346 -13.12 6.78 -14.82
CA TYR A 346 -11.66 6.78 -14.90
C TYR A 346 -11.05 7.10 -13.54
N ARG A 347 -10.01 6.36 -13.15
CA ARG A 347 -9.24 6.65 -11.93
C ARG A 347 -8.44 7.95 -12.06
N SER A 348 -7.84 8.21 -13.22
CA SER A 348 -7.14 9.45 -13.51
C SER A 348 -8.13 10.54 -13.90
N GLU A 349 -8.07 11.69 -13.20
CA GLU A 349 -8.81 12.88 -13.61
C GLU A 349 -8.27 13.47 -14.91
N ALA A 350 -6.96 13.40 -15.17
CA ALA A 350 -6.37 13.85 -16.42
C ALA A 350 -6.96 13.12 -17.65
N GLN A 351 -7.19 11.80 -17.55
CA GLN A 351 -7.87 11.04 -18.61
C GLN A 351 -9.30 11.53 -18.85
N ALA A 352 -10.07 11.79 -17.79
CA ALA A 352 -11.42 12.34 -17.93
C ALA A 352 -11.38 13.75 -18.54
N MET A 353 -10.46 14.62 -18.09
CA MET A 353 -10.28 15.98 -18.62
C MET A 353 -10.02 15.97 -20.13
N GLY A 354 -9.11 15.11 -20.60
CA GLY A 354 -8.81 15.04 -22.03
C GLY A 354 -9.98 14.53 -22.88
N ARG A 355 -10.81 13.63 -22.35
CA ARG A 355 -12.06 13.19 -23.02
C ARG A 355 -13.11 14.29 -23.06
N ILE A 356 -13.26 15.03 -21.97
CA ILE A 356 -14.15 16.20 -21.92
C ILE A 356 -13.67 17.28 -22.89
N ALA A 357 -12.38 17.60 -22.91
CA ALA A 357 -11.80 18.59 -23.81
C ALA A 357 -12.12 18.28 -25.29
N ARG A 358 -12.04 17.01 -25.69
CA ARG A 358 -12.46 16.56 -27.03
C ARG A 358 -13.93 16.77 -27.30
N ILE A 359 -14.81 16.39 -26.38
CA ILE A 359 -16.25 16.65 -26.49
C ILE A 359 -16.50 18.16 -26.68
N LEU A 360 -15.84 18.98 -25.88
CA LEU A 360 -15.97 20.44 -25.94
C LEU A 360 -15.50 21.00 -27.29
N THR A 361 -14.43 20.48 -27.88
CA THR A 361 -13.97 20.92 -29.23
C THR A 361 -15.00 20.64 -30.33
N ARG A 362 -15.93 19.70 -30.12
CA ARG A 362 -16.94 19.30 -31.10
C ARG A 362 -18.27 20.02 -30.90
N GLU A 363 -18.70 20.10 -29.65
CA GLU A 363 -20.04 20.60 -29.31
C GLU A 363 -20.06 22.12 -29.13
N LEU A 364 -18.96 22.73 -28.65
CA LEU A 364 -18.97 24.15 -28.34
C LEU A 364 -18.89 25.03 -29.61
N PRO A 365 -19.63 26.16 -29.63
CA PRO A 365 -19.54 27.16 -30.69
C PRO A 365 -18.11 27.61 -30.98
N PRO A 366 -17.78 27.99 -32.24
CA PRO A 366 -16.40 28.29 -32.60
C PRO A 366 -15.77 29.49 -31.88
N SER A 367 -16.57 30.43 -31.38
CA SER A 367 -16.09 31.62 -30.66
C SER A 367 -15.48 31.31 -29.28
N ILE A 368 -15.83 30.15 -28.69
CA ILE A 368 -15.28 29.75 -27.39
C ILE A 368 -13.83 29.31 -27.56
N GLU A 369 -12.94 30.02 -26.87
CA GLU A 369 -11.50 29.76 -26.87
C GLU A 369 -11.00 29.25 -25.53
N ARG A 370 -11.55 29.69 -24.40
CA ARG A 370 -11.05 29.29 -23.08
C ARG A 370 -11.97 28.22 -22.47
N LEU A 371 -11.39 27.06 -22.17
CA LEU A 371 -12.10 25.91 -21.59
C LEU A 371 -11.63 25.70 -20.16
N THR A 372 -12.51 25.83 -19.17
CA THR A 372 -12.20 25.59 -17.76
C THR A 372 -12.92 24.33 -17.29
N LEU A 373 -12.17 23.35 -16.80
CA LEU A 373 -12.66 22.07 -16.32
C LEU A 373 -12.53 21.99 -14.79
N GLU A 374 -13.65 21.80 -14.09
CA GLU A 374 -13.71 21.68 -12.63
C GLU A 374 -14.22 20.29 -12.22
N PRO A 375 -13.33 19.33 -11.89
CA PRO A 375 -13.77 18.06 -11.32
C PRO A 375 -14.42 18.27 -9.94
N MET A 376 -15.45 17.48 -9.68
CA MET A 376 -16.11 17.39 -8.38
C MET A 376 -15.93 16.00 -7.79
N GLN A 377 -15.73 15.97 -6.48
CA GLN A 377 -15.85 14.75 -5.68
C GLN A 377 -16.75 15.02 -4.49
N ARG A 378 -17.63 14.07 -4.14
CA ARG A 378 -18.55 14.19 -2.99
C ARG A 378 -19.31 15.53 -2.94
N GLY A 379 -19.67 16.08 -4.10
CA GLY A 379 -20.43 17.33 -4.21
C GLY A 379 -19.62 18.62 -4.00
N ILE A 380 -18.31 18.54 -3.77
CA ILE A 380 -17.41 19.70 -3.68
C ILE A 380 -16.53 19.81 -4.93
N PRO A 381 -16.35 21.02 -5.50
CA PRO A 381 -15.42 21.23 -6.61
C PRO A 381 -13.98 21.25 -6.11
N LEU A 382 -13.06 20.68 -6.90
CA LEU A 382 -11.64 20.58 -6.54
C LEU A 382 -10.84 21.74 -7.13
N SER A 383 -10.04 21.50 -8.16
CA SER A 383 -9.33 22.51 -8.93
C SER A 383 -10.13 22.98 -10.15
N ALA A 384 -9.66 24.07 -10.75
CA ALA A 384 -9.99 24.52 -12.10
C ALA A 384 -8.76 24.34 -12.98
N VAL A 385 -8.91 23.58 -14.07
CA VAL A 385 -7.87 23.45 -15.10
C VAL A 385 -8.35 24.14 -16.36
N THR A 386 -7.61 25.15 -16.80
CA THR A 386 -7.97 25.97 -17.95
C THR A 386 -7.04 25.73 -19.13
N PHE A 387 -7.64 25.57 -20.31
CA PHE A 387 -6.97 25.36 -21.58
C PHE A 387 -7.39 26.41 -22.59
N ALA A 388 -6.49 26.76 -23.51
CA ALA A 388 -6.90 27.29 -24.81
C ALA A 388 -7.42 26.13 -25.68
N ARG A 389 -8.56 26.32 -26.33
CA ARG A 389 -9.14 25.32 -27.23
C ARG A 389 -8.20 25.09 -28.43
N SER A 390 -7.52 26.13 -28.90
CA SER A 390 -6.47 26.03 -29.92
C SER A 390 -5.34 25.08 -29.51
N ASP A 391 -4.92 25.08 -28.25
CA ASP A 391 -3.91 24.12 -27.77
C ASP A 391 -4.41 22.68 -27.86
N ILE A 392 -5.68 22.43 -27.55
CA ILE A 392 -6.26 21.08 -27.68
C ILE A 392 -6.28 20.63 -29.14
N GLU A 393 -6.65 21.54 -30.05
CA GLU A 393 -6.68 21.31 -31.51
C GLU A 393 -5.29 21.02 -32.10
N ASP A 394 -4.26 21.70 -31.62
CA ASP A 394 -2.92 21.66 -32.21
C ASP A 394 -2.02 20.56 -31.61
N LEU A 395 -2.35 20.01 -30.43
CA LEU A 395 -1.46 19.13 -29.67
C LEU A 395 -1.80 17.63 -29.71
N GLU A 396 -3.04 17.21 -30.02
CA GLU A 396 -3.45 15.79 -29.96
C GLU A 396 -2.51 14.86 -30.74
N ASN A 397 -2.10 15.29 -31.94
CA ASN A 397 -1.28 14.48 -32.87
C ASN A 397 0.17 14.96 -32.96
N ARG A 398 0.65 15.75 -32.00
CA ARG A 398 2.01 16.30 -32.00
C ARG A 398 2.94 15.47 -31.11
N VAL A 399 4.15 15.22 -31.59
CA VAL A 399 5.21 14.67 -30.73
C VAL A 399 5.45 15.61 -29.55
N GLY A 400 5.40 15.09 -28.33
CA GLY A 400 5.47 15.89 -27.10
C GLY A 400 4.17 16.63 -26.74
N GLY A 401 3.06 16.37 -27.44
CA GLY A 401 1.76 17.02 -27.22
C GLY A 401 1.22 16.88 -25.79
N THR A 402 1.48 15.75 -25.12
CA THR A 402 1.13 15.54 -23.70
C THR A 402 1.86 16.49 -22.76
N ALA A 403 3.18 16.61 -22.91
CA ALA A 403 3.98 17.50 -22.06
C ALA A 403 3.65 18.98 -22.37
N ALA A 404 3.43 19.30 -23.64
CA ALA A 404 3.02 20.64 -24.06
C ALA A 404 1.63 21.01 -23.53
N SER A 405 0.66 20.08 -23.48
CA SER A 405 -0.68 20.37 -22.96
C SER A 405 -0.67 20.60 -21.45
N LEU A 406 0.16 19.86 -20.70
CA LEU A 406 0.38 20.12 -19.28
C LEU A 406 1.01 21.50 -19.07
N ALA A 407 2.07 21.81 -19.80
CA ALA A 407 2.82 23.06 -19.65
C ALA A 407 2.02 24.32 -20.02
N ARG A 408 1.01 24.19 -20.88
CA ARG A 408 0.12 25.29 -21.29
C ARG A 408 -1.18 25.38 -20.48
N ALA A 409 -1.49 24.35 -19.68
CA ALA A 409 -2.66 24.37 -18.83
C ALA A 409 -2.44 25.32 -17.64
N GLU A 410 -3.46 26.09 -17.30
CA GLU A 410 -3.49 26.93 -16.10
C GLU A 410 -4.22 26.18 -14.99
N PHE A 411 -3.63 26.14 -13.79
CA PHE A 411 -4.19 25.44 -12.63
C PHE A 411 -4.53 26.46 -11.55
N ASP A 412 -5.79 26.50 -11.13
CA ASP A 412 -6.25 27.36 -10.04
C ASP A 412 -7.25 26.60 -9.15
N ASP A 413 -7.59 27.20 -8.01
CA ASP A 413 -8.68 26.79 -7.15
C ASP A 413 -10.03 26.95 -7.87
N ALA A 414 -10.95 26.00 -7.70
CA ALA A 414 -12.24 26.08 -8.38
C ALA A 414 -13.04 27.35 -8.02
N GLY A 415 -13.70 27.95 -9.01
CA GLY A 415 -14.46 29.19 -8.78
C GLY A 415 -15.74 28.97 -7.95
N PRO A 416 -16.41 30.05 -7.51
CA PRO A 416 -17.71 29.97 -6.85
C PRO A 416 -18.78 29.36 -7.80
N SER A 417 -19.90 28.92 -7.22
CA SER A 417 -21.05 28.42 -8.00
C SER A 417 -21.86 29.52 -8.69
N ALA A 418 -21.61 30.80 -8.37
CA ALA A 418 -22.24 31.92 -9.05
C ALA A 418 -21.92 31.89 -10.55
N GLY A 419 -22.93 32.10 -11.40
CA GLY A 419 -22.81 32.05 -12.87
C GLY A 419 -23.01 30.65 -13.48
N LEU A 420 -22.84 29.57 -12.72
CA LEU A 420 -23.06 28.20 -13.21
C LEU A 420 -24.56 27.88 -13.26
N THR A 421 -25.03 27.40 -14.42
CA THR A 421 -26.34 26.76 -14.50
C THR A 421 -26.21 25.30 -14.06
N PRO A 422 -26.85 24.88 -12.96
CA PRO A 422 -26.76 23.51 -12.48
C PRO A 422 -27.44 22.54 -13.45
N VAL A 423 -26.85 21.36 -13.59
CA VAL A 423 -27.42 20.25 -14.36
C VAL A 423 -27.79 19.14 -13.39
N PRO A 424 -29.08 18.76 -13.28
CA PRO A 424 -29.49 17.68 -12.40
C PRO A 424 -28.75 16.38 -12.72
N SER A 425 -28.20 15.71 -11.70
CA SER A 425 -27.58 14.40 -11.91
C SER A 425 -28.66 13.41 -12.35
N PRO A 426 -28.43 12.65 -13.42
CA PRO A 426 -29.38 11.65 -13.87
C PRO A 426 -29.25 10.32 -13.10
N ARG A 427 -28.38 10.24 -12.09
CA ARG A 427 -28.29 9.08 -11.21
C ARG A 427 -29.39 9.09 -10.19
N ASP A 428 -29.86 7.89 -9.88
CA ASP A 428 -30.61 7.65 -8.67
C ASP A 428 -29.79 8.14 -7.46
N PRO A 429 -30.34 9.03 -6.60
CA PRO A 429 -29.71 9.40 -5.33
C PRO A 429 -29.50 8.20 -4.43
N PHE A 430 -30.29 7.13 -4.57
CA PHE A 430 -30.10 5.85 -3.91
C PHE A 430 -29.20 4.93 -4.75
N SER A 431 -28.19 4.35 -4.10
CA SER A 431 -27.29 3.37 -4.71
C SER A 431 -27.01 2.26 -3.72
N TRP A 432 -26.95 1.02 -4.21
CA TRP A 432 -26.65 -0.14 -3.38
C TRP A 432 -25.87 -1.18 -4.18
N GLY A 433 -25.22 -2.09 -3.48
CA GLY A 433 -24.52 -3.20 -4.10
C GLY A 433 -24.16 -4.28 -3.09
N VAL A 434 -24.03 -5.50 -3.59
CA VAL A 434 -23.54 -6.64 -2.82
C VAL A 434 -22.19 -7.05 -3.37
N ARG A 435 -21.20 -7.26 -2.49
CA ARG A 435 -19.85 -7.72 -2.86
C ARG A 435 -19.41 -8.87 -1.97
N PRO A 436 -18.60 -9.82 -2.47
CA PRO A 436 -17.86 -10.70 -1.59
C PRO A 436 -16.86 -9.87 -0.79
N TYR A 437 -16.62 -10.24 0.46
CA TYR A 437 -15.54 -9.69 1.26
C TYR A 437 -14.59 -10.80 1.70
N PHE A 438 -13.32 -10.45 1.81
CA PHE A 438 -12.26 -11.30 2.37
C PHE A 438 -11.54 -10.46 3.43
N GLY A 439 -11.59 -10.91 4.68
CA GLY A 439 -10.83 -10.34 5.78
C GLY A 439 -9.66 -11.24 6.12
N LEU A 440 -8.47 -10.67 6.24
CA LEU A 440 -7.29 -11.34 6.77
C LEU A 440 -6.82 -10.52 7.97
N THR A 441 -6.97 -11.08 9.17
CA THR A 441 -6.39 -10.52 10.39
C THR A 441 -5.15 -11.34 10.69
N LEU A 442 -4.01 -10.67 10.68
CA LEU A 442 -2.73 -11.27 11.04
C LEU A 442 -2.37 -10.82 12.47
N PHE A 443 -1.70 -11.70 13.21
CA PHE A 443 -1.06 -11.37 14.50
C PHE A 443 -2.04 -10.97 15.62
N ASN A 444 -3.11 -11.75 15.79
CA ASN A 444 -4.04 -11.60 16.92
C ASN A 444 -3.59 -12.45 18.12
N ALA A 445 -3.80 -11.95 19.35
CA ALA A 445 -3.50 -12.69 20.58
C ALA A 445 -4.44 -13.91 20.67
N GLY A 446 -3.91 -15.11 20.39
CA GLY A 446 -4.66 -16.39 20.40
C GLY A 446 -4.73 -17.11 19.05
N SER A 447 -4.50 -16.42 17.92
CA SER A 447 -4.32 -17.08 16.62
C SER A 447 -3.50 -16.20 15.65
N PRO A 448 -2.36 -16.70 15.12
CA PRO A 448 -1.46 -15.89 14.32
C PRO A 448 -2.03 -15.50 12.95
N ILE A 449 -2.98 -16.29 12.43
CA ILE A 449 -3.64 -16.04 11.14
C ILE A 449 -5.13 -16.34 11.28
N GLN A 450 -5.94 -15.30 11.17
CA GLN A 450 -7.39 -15.40 11.07
C GLN A 450 -7.83 -14.94 9.69
N PHE A 451 -8.58 -15.78 8.98
CA PHE A 451 -9.24 -15.38 7.75
C PHE A 451 -10.74 -15.40 7.94
N SER A 452 -11.43 -14.52 7.23
CA SER A 452 -12.88 -14.51 7.13
C SER A 452 -13.30 -14.22 5.70
N ALA A 453 -14.42 -14.79 5.28
CA ALA A 453 -15.02 -14.51 3.99
C ALA A 453 -16.54 -14.51 4.10
N GLY A 454 -17.19 -13.72 3.25
CA GLY A 454 -18.64 -13.66 3.19
C GLY A 454 -19.14 -12.62 2.21
N ALA A 455 -20.30 -12.04 2.48
CA ALA A 455 -20.93 -11.03 1.64
C ALA A 455 -21.15 -9.73 2.42
N GLU A 456 -21.02 -8.61 1.72
CA GLU A 456 -21.30 -7.28 2.25
C GLU A 456 -22.30 -6.58 1.35
N LEU A 457 -23.39 -6.09 1.95
CA LEU A 457 -24.35 -5.20 1.34
C LEU A 457 -23.98 -3.77 1.73
N SER A 458 -23.70 -2.92 0.75
CA SER A 458 -23.51 -1.49 0.96
C SER A 458 -24.65 -0.72 0.33
N ALA A 459 -25.12 0.33 1.00
CA ALA A 459 -26.12 1.26 0.49
C ALA A 459 -25.73 2.70 0.79
N ALA A 460 -26.08 3.61 -0.10
CA ALA A 460 -25.88 5.05 0.08
C ALA A 460 -27.05 5.84 -0.55
N TYR A 461 -27.50 6.85 0.18
CA TYR A 461 -28.52 7.80 -0.23
C TYR A 461 -27.95 9.22 -0.19
N ARG A 462 -27.88 9.87 -1.36
CA ARG A 462 -27.45 11.27 -1.50
C ARG A 462 -28.65 12.20 -1.29
N ILE A 463 -28.77 12.76 -0.08
CA ILE A 463 -29.79 13.76 0.25
C ILE A 463 -29.51 15.05 -0.52
N GLN A 464 -28.23 15.43 -0.56
CA GLN A 464 -27.68 16.47 -1.43
C GLN A 464 -26.37 15.94 -2.05
N PRO A 465 -25.82 16.55 -3.11
CA PRO A 465 -24.56 16.09 -3.70
C PRO A 465 -23.42 15.95 -2.69
N ASN A 466 -23.43 16.76 -1.63
CA ASN A 466 -22.46 16.81 -0.55
C ASN A 466 -23.02 16.39 0.83
N LEU A 467 -24.23 15.84 0.90
CA LEU A 467 -24.81 15.27 2.13
C LEU A 467 -25.26 13.83 1.86
N ILE A 468 -24.52 12.87 2.43
CA ILE A 468 -24.60 11.45 2.06
C ILE A 468 -24.88 10.62 3.31
N LEU A 469 -25.98 9.88 3.31
CA LEU A 469 -26.24 8.79 4.25
C LEU A 469 -25.70 7.50 3.63
N SER A 470 -24.84 6.77 4.32
CA SER A 470 -24.28 5.50 3.85
C SER A 470 -24.21 4.48 4.95
N GLY A 471 -24.32 3.20 4.59
CA GLY A 471 -24.10 2.11 5.53
C GLY A 471 -23.71 0.82 4.84
N ALA A 472 -23.09 -0.07 5.60
CA ALA A 472 -22.66 -1.37 5.15
C ALA A 472 -23.01 -2.45 6.19
N VAL A 473 -23.64 -3.52 5.72
CA VAL A 473 -23.97 -4.71 6.52
C VAL A 473 -23.20 -5.89 5.97
N ARG A 474 -22.54 -6.64 6.84
CA ARG A 474 -21.68 -7.77 6.46
C ARG A 474 -22.22 -9.06 7.07
N GLN A 475 -22.37 -10.09 6.23
CA GLN A 475 -22.67 -11.46 6.65
C GLN A 475 -21.44 -12.31 6.43
N ARG A 476 -20.89 -12.85 7.52
CA ARG A 476 -19.76 -13.78 7.48
C ARG A 476 -20.24 -15.19 7.17
N VAL A 477 -19.54 -15.89 6.29
CA VAL A 477 -19.86 -17.28 5.90
C VAL A 477 -18.77 -18.23 6.37
N ILE A 478 -17.50 -17.82 6.25
CA ILE A 478 -16.34 -18.63 6.61
C ILE A 478 -15.47 -17.84 7.58
N SER A 479 -14.92 -18.50 8.60
CA SER A 479 -13.89 -17.95 9.46
C SER A 479 -13.01 -19.01 10.12
N SER A 480 -11.75 -18.66 10.40
CA SER A 480 -10.86 -19.43 11.27
C SER A 480 -10.57 -18.68 12.57
N GLY A 481 -10.27 -19.42 13.66
CA GLY A 481 -9.59 -18.87 14.83
C GLY A 481 -10.34 -17.82 15.66
N LEU A 482 -11.68 -17.74 15.56
CA LEU A 482 -12.53 -16.80 16.33
C LEU A 482 -13.27 -17.46 17.51
N ARG A 483 -12.98 -18.73 17.80
CA ARG A 483 -13.60 -19.45 18.93
C ARG A 483 -12.70 -19.28 20.15
N ASP A 484 -13.31 -19.05 21.31
CA ASP A 484 -12.65 -18.95 22.62
C ASP A 484 -11.72 -17.73 22.81
N LEU A 485 -12.09 -16.58 22.23
CA LEU A 485 -11.46 -15.29 22.55
C LEU A 485 -12.14 -14.63 23.75
N GLU A 486 -11.35 -14.18 24.71
CA GLU A 486 -11.79 -13.38 25.87
C GLU A 486 -11.47 -11.90 25.65
N PRO A 487 -12.25 -10.97 26.22
CA PRO A 487 -11.89 -9.55 26.29
C PRO A 487 -10.50 -9.37 26.88
N ALA A 488 -9.66 -8.58 26.21
CA ALA A 488 -8.37 -8.22 26.75
C ALA A 488 -8.53 -7.34 27.99
N GLU A 489 -7.60 -7.47 28.93
CA GLU A 489 -7.52 -6.57 30.08
C GLU A 489 -6.64 -5.35 29.76
N PRO A 490 -6.91 -4.18 30.37
CA PRO A 490 -6.01 -3.02 30.33
C PRO A 490 -4.58 -3.40 30.76
N ILE A 491 -3.58 -2.90 30.05
CA ILE A 491 -2.16 -3.08 30.40
C ILE A 491 -1.64 -1.74 30.89
N ALA A 492 -1.00 -1.71 32.06
CA ALA A 492 -0.42 -0.48 32.63
C ALA A 492 -1.38 0.73 32.68
N GLY A 493 -2.69 0.48 32.87
CA GLY A 493 -3.72 1.53 32.86
C GLY A 493 -4.13 2.04 31.48
N ILE A 494 -3.56 1.50 30.40
CA ILE A 494 -3.93 1.81 29.02
C ILE A 494 -5.25 1.10 28.67
N PRO A 495 -6.29 1.83 28.26
CA PRO A 495 -7.57 1.24 27.89
C PRO A 495 -7.45 0.40 26.62
N VAL A 496 -8.28 -0.64 26.54
CA VAL A 496 -8.33 -1.54 25.38
C VAL A 496 -9.11 -0.87 24.26
N VAL A 497 -8.46 -0.56 23.14
CA VAL A 497 -9.08 0.16 22.00
C VAL A 497 -8.97 -0.56 20.66
N ARG A 498 -8.01 -1.48 20.49
CA ARG A 498 -7.80 -2.28 19.27
C ARG A 498 -7.55 -3.76 19.52
N ARG A 499 -7.02 -4.14 20.68
CA ARG A 499 -6.73 -5.56 20.98
C ARG A 499 -7.97 -6.46 20.89
N ASP A 500 -9.14 -5.93 21.23
CA ASP A 500 -10.42 -6.65 21.14
C ASP A 500 -11.00 -6.80 19.74
N GLN A 501 -10.31 -6.37 18.66
CA GLN A 501 -10.86 -6.42 17.30
C GLN A 501 -11.41 -7.80 16.89
N GLY A 502 -10.82 -8.89 17.38
CA GLY A 502 -11.28 -10.25 17.11
C GLY A 502 -12.65 -10.61 17.71
N LEU A 503 -13.13 -9.86 18.70
CA LEU A 503 -14.43 -10.09 19.35
C LEU A 503 -15.60 -9.52 18.55
N TYR A 504 -15.34 -8.48 17.75
CA TYR A 504 -16.35 -7.77 16.98
C TYR A 504 -16.93 -8.64 15.85
N GLY A 505 -18.22 -8.94 15.93
CA GLY A 505 -18.95 -9.76 14.95
C GLY A 505 -18.58 -11.25 14.97
N ARG A 506 -18.08 -11.76 16.10
CA ARG A 506 -17.65 -13.17 16.25
C ARG A 506 -18.80 -14.20 16.18
N ASP A 507 -20.02 -13.79 16.49
CA ASP A 507 -21.17 -14.70 16.59
C ASP A 507 -21.66 -15.20 15.22
N GLY A 508 -21.26 -14.53 14.13
CA GLY A 508 -21.53 -14.97 12.76
C GLY A 508 -22.86 -14.49 12.20
N HIS A 509 -23.59 -13.67 12.96
CA HIS A 509 -24.79 -12.97 12.50
C HIS A 509 -24.43 -11.81 11.55
N PRO A 510 -25.42 -11.27 10.79
CA PRO A 510 -25.21 -10.04 10.05
C PRO A 510 -24.85 -8.89 11.00
N VAL A 511 -23.81 -8.15 10.64
CA VAL A 511 -23.27 -7.06 11.47
C VAL A 511 -23.25 -5.75 10.72
N LEU A 512 -23.53 -4.65 11.41
CA LEU A 512 -23.46 -3.30 10.86
C LEU A 512 -22.01 -2.82 10.89
N GLN A 513 -21.33 -2.78 9.75
CA GLN A 513 -19.96 -2.30 9.66
C GLN A 513 -19.89 -0.79 9.85
N THR A 514 -20.71 -0.06 9.09
CA THR A 514 -20.81 1.40 9.15
C THR A 514 -22.26 1.85 8.94
N LEU A 515 -22.60 2.99 9.51
CA LEU A 515 -23.83 3.73 9.21
C LEU A 515 -23.60 5.19 9.56
N THR A 516 -23.38 6.01 8.55
CA THR A 516 -22.88 7.37 8.71
C THR A 516 -23.68 8.37 7.90
N LEU A 517 -23.92 9.55 8.46
CA LEU A 517 -24.30 10.75 7.74
C LEU A 517 -23.07 11.64 7.59
N SER A 518 -22.65 11.91 6.35
CA SER A 518 -21.46 12.70 6.03
C SER A 518 -21.81 13.95 5.24
N HIS A 519 -21.32 15.10 5.67
CA HIS A 519 -21.39 16.37 4.97
C HIS A 519 -20.00 16.81 4.52
N TYR A 520 -19.87 17.22 3.26
CA TYR A 520 -18.66 17.78 2.68
C TYR A 520 -18.87 19.25 2.32
N GLY A 521 -17.90 20.09 2.65
CA GLY A 521 -17.97 21.52 2.44
C GLY A 521 -16.70 22.09 1.84
N ARG A 522 -16.82 23.31 1.34
CA ARG A 522 -15.72 24.12 0.82
C ARG A 522 -15.85 25.55 1.34
N PRO A 523 -15.47 25.79 2.61
CA PRO A 523 -15.71 27.07 3.28
C PRO A 523 -14.85 28.23 2.75
N GLY A 524 -13.79 27.97 1.98
CA GLY A 524 -12.91 29.00 1.44
C GLY A 524 -12.09 28.53 0.24
N ARG A 525 -11.21 29.41 -0.23
CA ARG A 525 -10.24 29.09 -1.29
C ARG A 525 -9.27 28.01 -0.80
N ASP A 526 -9.09 26.95 -1.58
CA ASP A 526 -8.24 25.80 -1.25
C ASP A 526 -8.57 25.12 0.10
N LEU A 527 -9.72 25.43 0.70
CA LEU A 527 -10.12 25.01 2.04
C LEU A 527 -11.37 24.14 1.97
N TYR A 528 -11.26 22.93 2.51
CA TYR A 528 -12.29 21.90 2.49
C TYR A 528 -12.67 21.50 3.91
N SER A 529 -13.91 21.06 4.09
CA SER A 529 -14.42 20.59 5.38
C SER A 529 -15.20 19.29 5.25
N ARG A 530 -15.19 18.48 6.31
CA ARG A 530 -16.01 17.27 6.44
C ARG A 530 -16.56 17.19 7.86
N VAL A 531 -17.82 16.81 7.96
CA VAL A 531 -18.44 16.40 9.23
C VAL A 531 -19.15 15.07 9.01
N THR A 532 -18.82 14.06 9.80
CA THR A 532 -19.41 12.73 9.72
C THR A 532 -19.91 12.29 11.10
N ALA A 533 -21.12 11.76 11.18
CA ALA A 533 -21.71 11.26 12.42
C ALA A 533 -22.38 9.89 12.22
N GLY A 534 -22.34 9.05 13.26
CA GLY A 534 -23.00 7.74 13.28
C GLY A 534 -22.05 6.62 13.71
N TYR A 535 -22.20 5.43 13.14
CA TYR A 535 -21.29 4.29 13.33
C TYR A 535 -20.16 4.40 12.30
N LEU A 536 -19.04 4.98 12.73
CA LEU A 536 -17.93 5.42 11.89
C LEU A 536 -17.09 4.24 11.37
N GLU A 537 -16.87 3.25 12.22
CA GLU A 537 -16.19 2.00 11.89
C GLU A 537 -16.76 0.82 12.70
N ALA A 538 -16.22 -0.38 12.48
CA ALA A 538 -16.64 -1.60 13.16
C ALA A 538 -16.62 -1.48 14.69
N MET A 539 -15.60 -0.80 15.24
CA MET A 539 -15.36 -0.72 16.69
C MET A 539 -15.90 0.57 17.33
N TYR A 540 -16.13 1.62 16.54
CA TYR A 540 -16.44 2.95 17.07
C TYR A 540 -17.58 3.63 16.33
N GLY A 541 -18.49 4.24 17.08
CA GLY A 541 -19.39 5.29 16.59
C GLY A 541 -19.00 6.65 17.15
N GLY A 542 -19.71 7.70 16.75
CA GLY A 542 -19.50 9.06 17.25
C GLY A 542 -19.58 10.12 16.16
N VAL A 543 -18.79 11.18 16.31
CA VAL A 543 -18.75 12.35 15.42
C VAL A 543 -17.31 12.70 15.07
N SER A 544 -17.05 12.94 13.79
CA SER A 544 -15.75 13.33 13.23
C SER A 544 -15.90 14.65 12.47
N GLY A 545 -15.01 15.60 12.74
CA GLY A 545 -14.88 16.86 12.02
C GLY A 545 -13.47 17.00 11.45
N GLU A 546 -13.35 17.45 10.20
CA GLU A 546 -12.07 17.63 9.51
C GLU A 546 -12.07 18.94 8.73
N LEU A 547 -10.94 19.64 8.76
CA LEU A 547 -10.60 20.75 7.88
C LEU A 547 -9.32 20.40 7.13
N LEU A 548 -9.28 20.71 5.83
CA LEU A 548 -8.10 20.50 4.98
C LEU A 548 -7.84 21.76 4.16
N TYR A 549 -6.65 22.34 4.35
CA TYR A 549 -6.10 23.34 3.45
C TYR A 549 -5.15 22.66 2.45
N ALA A 550 -5.53 22.65 1.18
CA ALA A 550 -4.83 21.93 0.12
C ALA A 550 -4.68 22.77 -1.15
N PRO A 551 -3.70 23.70 -1.20
CA PRO A 551 -3.50 24.57 -2.37
C PRO A 551 -3.22 23.78 -3.64
N VAL A 552 -3.94 24.10 -4.71
CA VAL A 552 -3.92 23.34 -5.99
C VAL A 552 -2.52 23.21 -6.59
N SER A 553 -1.72 24.28 -6.58
CA SER A 553 -0.41 24.36 -7.23
C SER A 553 0.77 23.91 -6.36
N THR A 554 0.51 23.41 -5.15
CA THR A 554 1.57 22.98 -4.23
C THR A 554 1.64 21.46 -4.14
N ARG A 555 2.75 20.94 -3.61
CA ARG A 555 2.94 19.51 -3.30
C ARG A 555 2.55 19.13 -1.86
N TRP A 556 2.05 20.07 -1.06
CA TRP A 556 1.76 19.84 0.36
C TRP A 556 0.33 20.21 0.75
N ALA A 557 -0.23 19.58 1.77
CA ALA A 557 -1.51 19.95 2.35
C ALA A 557 -1.48 19.87 3.87
N LEU A 558 -2.31 20.66 4.54
CA LEU A 558 -2.43 20.70 6.00
C LEU A 558 -3.85 20.33 6.41
N GLY A 559 -3.98 19.31 7.25
CA GLY A 559 -5.24 18.84 7.81
C GLY A 559 -5.34 19.09 9.31
N ALA A 560 -6.56 19.28 9.80
CA ALA A 560 -6.88 19.24 11.21
C ALA A 560 -8.15 18.42 11.40
N GLU A 561 -8.12 17.42 12.28
CA GLU A 561 -9.22 16.52 12.57
C GLU A 561 -9.51 16.48 14.07
N ILE A 562 -10.78 16.44 14.45
CA ILE A 562 -11.25 16.20 15.83
C ILE A 562 -12.37 15.18 15.80
N ASN A 563 -12.32 14.20 16.70
CA ASN A 563 -13.33 13.15 16.78
C ASN A 563 -13.74 12.89 18.22
N TYR A 564 -15.04 12.76 18.44
CA TYR A 564 -15.61 12.11 19.62
C TYR A 564 -15.98 10.68 19.23
N ALA A 565 -15.44 9.68 19.92
CA ALA A 565 -15.57 8.28 19.58
C ALA A 565 -16.06 7.47 20.79
N VAL A 566 -17.05 6.60 20.58
CA VAL A 566 -17.62 5.71 21.59
C VAL A 566 -17.48 4.27 21.10
N GLN A 567 -16.99 3.38 21.95
CA GLN A 567 -16.84 1.96 21.60
C GLN A 567 -18.20 1.30 21.40
N ARG A 568 -18.28 0.49 20.35
CA ARG A 568 -19.48 -0.26 20.00
C ARG A 568 -19.52 -1.61 20.73
N ASP A 569 -20.71 -2.17 20.87
CA ASP A 569 -20.86 -3.54 21.35
C ASP A 569 -20.27 -4.56 20.37
N PHE A 570 -19.78 -5.68 20.90
CA PHE A 570 -19.14 -6.73 20.10
C PHE A 570 -20.09 -7.40 19.11
N ASP A 571 -21.41 -7.33 19.32
CA ASP A 571 -22.41 -7.80 18.35
C ASP A 571 -22.46 -6.93 17.08
N MET A 572 -21.88 -5.73 17.12
CA MET A 572 -21.87 -4.73 16.05
C MET A 572 -23.26 -4.40 15.51
N LEU A 573 -24.26 -4.35 16.38
CA LEU A 573 -25.57 -3.79 16.07
C LEU A 573 -25.56 -2.28 16.36
N LEU A 574 -26.50 -1.79 17.17
CA LEU A 574 -26.69 -0.37 17.50
C LEU A 574 -26.31 -0.02 18.94
N GLY A 575 -25.66 -0.94 19.67
CA GLY A 575 -25.26 -0.76 21.06
C GLY A 575 -23.86 -0.15 21.22
N PHE A 576 -23.60 0.39 22.40
CA PHE A 576 -22.34 1.00 22.80
C PHE A 576 -21.88 0.47 24.15
N ARG A 577 -20.57 0.36 24.31
CA ARG A 577 -19.87 0.01 25.55
C ARG A 577 -19.61 1.27 26.38
N ASP A 578 -19.23 1.05 27.63
CA ASP A 578 -18.87 2.12 28.58
C ASP A 578 -17.41 2.58 28.38
N TYR A 579 -17.11 3.04 27.16
CA TYR A 579 -15.84 3.68 26.84
C TYR A 579 -16.04 4.71 25.72
N ASP A 580 -15.67 5.96 26.00
CA ASP A 580 -15.62 7.05 25.04
C ASP A 580 -14.31 7.83 25.16
N THR A 581 -13.96 8.53 24.08
CA THR A 581 -12.72 9.31 24.01
C THR A 581 -12.84 10.44 22.99
N VAL A 582 -12.03 11.49 23.19
CA VAL A 582 -11.82 12.55 22.20
C VAL A 582 -10.42 12.43 21.64
N THR A 583 -10.34 12.30 20.32
CA THR A 583 -9.08 12.25 19.55
C THR A 583 -8.98 13.47 18.66
N GLY A 584 -7.76 13.85 18.28
CA GLY A 584 -7.57 14.96 17.36
C GLY A 584 -6.15 15.00 16.82
N HIS A 585 -5.99 15.37 15.55
CA HIS A 585 -4.70 15.32 14.85
C HIS A 585 -4.53 16.55 13.96
N ALA A 586 -3.30 17.08 13.92
CA ALA A 586 -2.83 17.93 12.84
C ALA A 586 -2.05 17.06 11.85
N SER A 587 -2.33 17.19 10.57
CA SER A 587 -1.75 16.37 9.51
C SER A 587 -0.98 17.22 8.51
N LEU A 588 0.24 16.82 8.17
CA LEU A 588 0.99 17.33 7.01
C LEU A 588 1.06 16.21 5.97
N TYR A 589 0.61 16.53 4.76
CA TYR A 589 0.75 15.66 3.59
C TYR A 589 1.77 16.29 2.65
N TYR A 590 2.67 15.49 2.09
CA TYR A 590 3.71 15.97 1.18
C TYR A 590 3.99 14.95 0.07
N ASP A 591 3.95 15.40 -1.17
CA ASP A 591 4.44 14.65 -2.32
C ASP A 591 5.94 14.88 -2.51
N LEU A 592 6.72 13.82 -2.31
CA LEU A 592 8.18 13.79 -2.43
C LEU A 592 8.66 13.63 -3.88
N GLY A 593 7.74 13.43 -4.83
CA GLY A 593 8.02 13.11 -6.23
C GLY A 593 8.37 11.64 -6.45
N ASN A 594 8.47 11.24 -7.73
CA ASN A 594 8.72 9.85 -8.15
C ASN A 594 7.73 8.83 -7.56
N GLY A 595 6.48 9.26 -7.33
CA GLY A 595 5.43 8.47 -6.72
C GLY A 595 5.56 8.29 -5.21
N PHE A 596 6.47 8.97 -4.51
CA PHE A 596 6.56 8.88 -3.05
C PHE A 596 5.70 9.95 -2.37
N HIS A 597 4.85 9.53 -1.44
CA HIS A 597 4.04 10.41 -0.61
C HIS A 597 4.39 10.20 0.87
N ALA A 598 4.56 11.30 1.61
CA ALA A 598 4.74 11.30 3.04
C ALA A 598 3.54 11.93 3.74
N GLN A 599 3.16 11.37 4.87
CA GLN A 599 2.15 11.89 5.76
C GLN A 599 2.67 11.88 7.20
N VAL A 600 2.50 13.00 7.90
CA VAL A 600 2.74 13.09 9.34
C VAL A 600 1.43 13.48 10.00
N ASP A 601 0.94 12.67 10.93
CA ASP A 601 -0.20 13.00 11.78
C ASP A 601 0.29 13.14 13.22
N ALA A 602 0.06 14.27 13.87
CA ALA A 602 0.46 14.50 15.26
C ALA A 602 -0.74 14.91 16.11
N GLY A 603 -0.93 14.27 17.26
CA GLY A 603 -2.04 14.57 18.15
C GLY A 603 -2.37 13.45 19.13
N ARG A 604 -3.65 13.37 19.50
CA ARG A 604 -4.17 12.44 20.52
C ARG A 604 -4.89 11.25 19.88
N TYR A 605 -4.50 10.04 20.29
CA TYR A 605 -4.98 8.76 19.78
C TYR A 605 -6.12 8.17 20.63
N LEU A 606 -6.69 7.05 20.20
CA LEU A 606 -7.87 6.43 20.80
C LEU A 606 -7.65 6.07 22.27
N ALA A 607 -6.48 5.54 22.64
CA ALA A 607 -6.19 5.19 24.03
C ALA A 607 -5.94 6.42 24.93
N GLY A 608 -5.97 7.63 24.36
CA GLY A 608 -5.82 8.89 25.07
C GLY A 608 -4.39 9.44 25.08
N ASP A 609 -3.44 8.68 24.54
CA ASP A 609 -2.03 8.99 24.37
C ASP A 609 -1.75 10.03 23.29
N TRP A 610 -0.66 10.79 23.43
CA TRP A 610 -0.22 11.82 22.50
C TRP A 610 1.01 11.38 21.74
N GLY A 611 1.03 11.59 20.43
CA GLY A 611 2.16 11.18 19.62
C GLY A 611 2.11 11.66 18.19
N ALA A 612 2.92 11.01 17.35
CA ALA A 612 2.94 11.24 15.93
C ALA A 612 3.10 9.94 15.12
N THR A 613 2.36 9.85 14.02
CA THR A 613 2.47 8.81 13.00
C THR A 613 3.17 9.38 11.78
N LEU A 614 4.27 8.76 11.36
CA LEU A 614 4.88 8.96 10.05
C LEU A 614 4.44 7.83 9.12
N ALA A 615 3.94 8.18 7.95
CA ALA A 615 3.55 7.27 6.89
C ALA A 615 4.29 7.65 5.60
N VAL A 616 4.82 6.65 4.89
CA VAL A 616 5.43 6.82 3.57
C VAL A 616 4.86 5.78 2.63
N ASP A 617 4.31 6.22 1.50
CA ASP A 617 3.74 5.37 0.46
C ASP A 617 4.47 5.59 -0.86
N ARG A 618 4.72 4.51 -1.61
CA ARG A 618 5.06 4.56 -3.02
C ARG A 618 3.81 4.22 -3.84
N GLU A 619 3.36 5.19 -4.61
CA GLU A 619 2.28 5.09 -5.58
C GLU A 619 2.84 4.95 -7.00
N PHE A 620 2.27 4.02 -7.75
CA PHE A 620 2.58 3.80 -9.16
C PHE A 620 1.53 4.50 -10.02
N GLU A 621 1.88 4.89 -11.25
CA GLU A 621 0.94 5.53 -12.20
C GLU A 621 -0.31 4.68 -12.50
N ASN A 622 -0.25 3.39 -12.22
CA ASN A 622 -1.36 2.44 -12.36
C ASN A 622 -2.32 2.45 -11.16
N GLY A 623 -2.00 3.16 -10.08
CA GLY A 623 -2.77 3.32 -8.84
C GLY A 623 -2.41 2.35 -7.72
N TRP A 624 -1.48 1.42 -7.98
CA TRP A 624 -0.94 0.59 -6.91
C TRP A 624 -0.26 1.47 -5.87
N ARG A 625 -0.46 1.15 -4.59
CA ARG A 625 0.24 1.81 -3.50
C ARG A 625 0.83 0.77 -2.57
N VAL A 626 2.09 0.93 -2.19
CA VAL A 626 2.75 0.14 -1.15
C VAL A 626 3.40 1.14 -0.19
N GLY A 627 3.09 1.06 1.08
CA GLY A 627 3.66 1.97 2.07
C GLY A 627 3.87 1.34 3.42
N ALA A 628 4.52 2.08 4.30
CA ALA A 628 4.73 1.72 5.68
C ALA A 628 4.43 2.92 6.59
N TYR A 629 4.07 2.64 7.83
CA TYR A 629 3.90 3.67 8.84
C TYR A 629 4.50 3.22 10.18
N ALA A 630 4.86 4.21 10.99
CA ALA A 630 5.31 4.06 12.37
C ALA A 630 4.69 5.17 13.22
N THR A 631 4.22 4.81 14.41
CA THR A 631 3.60 5.74 15.37
C THR A 631 4.36 5.70 16.68
N LEU A 632 4.87 6.84 17.12
CA LEU A 632 5.51 7.01 18.43
C LEU A 632 4.65 7.91 19.30
N THR A 633 4.40 7.49 20.54
CA THR A 633 3.55 8.23 21.48
C THR A 633 4.27 8.41 22.83
N ASP A 634 3.62 9.10 23.76
CA ASP A 634 4.10 9.35 25.12
C ASP A 634 3.95 8.14 26.06
N ILE A 635 3.42 7.02 25.57
CA ILE A 635 3.41 5.74 26.29
C ILE A 635 4.85 5.20 26.38
N PRO A 636 5.36 4.88 27.58
CA PRO A 636 6.66 4.22 27.74
C PRO A 636 6.73 2.90 26.97
N PHE A 637 7.89 2.60 26.38
CA PHE A 637 8.07 1.36 25.58
C PHE A 637 7.82 0.08 26.37
N GLU A 638 8.06 0.09 27.68
CA GLU A 638 7.76 -1.02 28.60
C GLU A 638 6.26 -1.21 28.86
N ASP A 639 5.47 -0.13 28.79
CA ASP A 639 4.03 -0.13 29.03
C ASP A 639 3.21 -0.37 27.75
N PHE A 640 3.83 -0.27 26.57
CA PHE A 640 3.18 -0.41 25.26
C PHE A 640 2.64 -1.84 24.99
N GLY A 641 3.07 -2.82 25.80
CA GLY A 641 2.85 -4.25 25.58
C GLY A 641 3.97 -4.89 24.75
N GLU A 642 3.68 -5.97 24.02
CA GLU A 642 4.69 -6.61 23.16
C GLU A 642 4.98 -5.74 21.90
N GLY A 643 6.25 -5.44 21.63
CA GLY A 643 6.66 -4.38 20.70
C GLY A 643 6.64 -2.97 21.31
N SER A 644 7.66 -2.15 21.00
CA SER A 644 7.83 -0.81 21.61
C SER A 644 6.97 0.32 21.03
N PHE A 645 6.43 0.18 19.82
CA PHE A 645 5.62 1.22 19.14
C PHE A 645 4.80 0.63 17.98
N ASP A 646 3.72 1.31 17.55
CA ASP A 646 2.83 0.82 16.48
C ASP A 646 3.45 1.01 15.08
N LYS A 647 3.34 -0.01 14.23
CA LYS A 647 3.90 -0.03 12.87
C LYS A 647 3.17 -0.99 11.97
N GLY A 648 3.12 -0.67 10.69
CA GLY A 648 2.48 -1.53 9.70
C GLY A 648 2.84 -1.21 8.26
N ILE A 649 2.51 -2.14 7.38
CA ILE A 649 2.60 -2.04 5.92
C ILE A 649 1.20 -1.86 5.36
N ARG A 650 1.04 -0.96 4.40
CA ARG A 650 -0.21 -0.68 3.71
C ARG A 650 -0.06 -1.00 2.24
N PHE A 651 -1.13 -1.51 1.66
CA PHE A 651 -1.11 -1.94 0.28
C PHE A 651 -2.48 -1.75 -0.38
N THR A 652 -2.49 -1.12 -1.55
CA THR A 652 -3.71 -0.86 -2.34
C THR A 652 -3.55 -1.40 -3.75
N VAL A 653 -4.52 -2.23 -4.18
CA VAL A 653 -4.63 -2.77 -5.54
C VAL A 653 -5.81 -2.15 -6.27
N PRO A 654 -5.59 -1.41 -7.35
CA PRO A 654 -6.63 -0.93 -8.23
C PRO A 654 -7.34 -2.08 -8.97
N ILE A 655 -8.67 -2.05 -9.02
CA ILE A 655 -9.44 -3.09 -9.70
C ILE A 655 -9.36 -2.96 -11.23
N ASP A 656 -9.11 -1.76 -11.76
CA ASP A 656 -8.89 -1.53 -13.19
C ASP A 656 -7.63 -2.23 -13.70
N PHE A 657 -6.58 -2.34 -12.86
CA PHE A 657 -5.39 -3.13 -13.15
C PHE A 657 -5.72 -4.63 -13.32
N VAL A 658 -6.59 -5.17 -12.45
CA VAL A 658 -6.94 -6.60 -12.45
C VAL A 658 -7.91 -6.97 -13.58
N LEU A 659 -8.88 -6.09 -13.88
CA LEU A 659 -9.93 -6.38 -14.88
C LEU A 659 -9.63 -5.82 -16.27
N GLY A 660 -8.65 -4.91 -16.39
CA GLY A 660 -8.35 -4.17 -17.62
C GLY A 660 -9.42 -3.15 -18.02
N ARG A 661 -10.50 -3.00 -17.24
CA ARG A 661 -11.60 -2.06 -17.53
C ARG A 661 -11.53 -0.85 -16.59
N PRO A 662 -11.78 0.38 -17.09
CA PRO A 662 -11.80 1.57 -16.25
C PRO A 662 -12.77 1.44 -15.08
N THR A 663 -12.23 1.62 -13.88
CA THR A 663 -13.01 1.77 -12.66
C THR A 663 -12.21 2.59 -11.65
N ARG A 664 -12.92 3.26 -10.74
CA ARG A 664 -12.34 3.99 -9.61
C ARG A 664 -12.26 3.13 -8.34
N ARG A 665 -12.60 1.84 -8.44
CA ARG A 665 -12.61 0.92 -7.29
C ARG A 665 -11.22 0.37 -7.04
N ASP A 666 -10.87 0.24 -5.77
CA ASP A 666 -9.65 -0.37 -5.28
C ASP A 666 -9.94 -1.42 -4.19
N LEU A 667 -8.94 -2.25 -3.92
CA LEU A 667 -8.86 -3.15 -2.78
C LEU A 667 -7.70 -2.67 -1.91
N THR A 668 -7.99 -2.12 -0.74
CA THR A 668 -6.97 -1.70 0.23
C THR A 668 -6.89 -2.69 1.37
N ASN A 669 -5.67 -3.11 1.71
CA ASN A 669 -5.36 -3.96 2.85
C ASN A 669 -4.23 -3.32 3.67
N THR A 670 -4.30 -3.44 4.99
CA THR A 670 -3.25 -2.98 5.91
C THR A 670 -2.79 -4.15 6.75
N ILE A 671 -1.51 -4.49 6.63
CA ILE A 671 -0.83 -5.51 7.43
C ILE A 671 -0.14 -4.79 8.58
N ARG A 672 -0.69 -4.88 9.79
CA ARG A 672 -0.06 -4.31 10.99
C ARG A 672 0.89 -5.32 11.59
N SER A 673 1.94 -4.87 12.27
CA SER A 673 2.81 -5.79 13.03
C SER A 673 2.02 -6.46 14.16
N LEU A 674 1.15 -5.68 14.83
CA LEU A 674 0.29 -6.08 15.94
C LEU A 674 -0.94 -5.16 16.00
N ASN A 675 -2.08 -5.69 16.46
CA ASN A 675 -3.20 -4.85 16.86
C ASN A 675 -2.94 -4.29 18.27
N ARG A 676 -2.37 -3.09 18.36
CA ARG A 676 -2.04 -2.41 19.62
C ARG A 676 -2.98 -1.24 19.91
N ASP A 677 -3.07 -0.92 21.20
CA ASP A 677 -3.92 0.14 21.72
C ASP A 677 -3.27 1.52 21.62
N GLY A 678 -1.97 1.63 21.95
CA GLY A 678 -1.18 2.85 21.80
C GLY A 678 -1.01 3.26 20.34
N GLY A 679 -1.07 4.56 20.06
CA GLY A 679 -0.94 5.10 18.71
C GLY A 679 -2.09 4.72 17.76
N ALA A 680 -3.19 4.17 18.28
CA ALA A 680 -4.32 3.74 17.47
C ALA A 680 -5.19 4.93 17.03
N ARG A 681 -5.21 5.25 15.73
CA ARG A 681 -6.08 6.28 15.17
C ARG A 681 -7.47 5.74 14.84
N LEU A 682 -8.51 6.57 15.00
CA LEU A 682 -9.86 6.29 14.52
C LEU A 682 -9.86 6.14 12.99
N ASN A 683 -10.55 5.12 12.46
CA ASN A 683 -10.71 4.96 11.02
C ASN A 683 -12.04 5.59 10.58
N VAL A 684 -11.97 6.62 9.73
CA VAL A 684 -13.17 7.32 9.23
C VAL A 684 -13.13 7.35 7.71
N GLU A 685 -14.14 6.78 7.06
CA GLU A 685 -14.24 6.79 5.61
C GLU A 685 -14.34 8.21 5.04
N GLY A 686 -13.73 8.43 3.87
CA GLY A 686 -13.86 9.68 3.13
C GLY A 686 -13.11 10.87 3.72
N ARG A 687 -11.95 10.66 4.36
CA ARG A 687 -11.04 11.75 4.76
C ARG A 687 -10.71 12.67 3.58
N LEU A 688 -10.62 13.97 3.86
CA LEU A 688 -10.58 15.00 2.81
C LEU A 688 -9.37 14.87 1.89
N TYR A 689 -8.20 14.51 2.40
CA TYR A 689 -6.99 14.46 1.57
C TYR A 689 -7.16 13.50 0.38
N GLU A 690 -7.62 12.27 0.61
CA GLU A 690 -7.88 11.29 -0.44
C GLU A 690 -8.99 11.71 -1.41
N VAL A 691 -9.98 12.49 -0.94
CA VAL A 691 -11.08 13.02 -1.76
C VAL A 691 -10.61 14.15 -2.68
N VAL A 692 -9.71 15.00 -2.19
CA VAL A 692 -9.29 16.24 -2.87
C VAL A 692 -8.05 16.03 -3.74
N ARG A 693 -7.12 15.15 -3.34
CA ARG A 693 -5.78 15.08 -3.93
C ARG A 693 -5.78 14.86 -5.44
N GLY A 694 -6.70 14.04 -5.97
CA GLY A 694 -6.78 13.75 -7.42
C GLY A 694 -7.13 14.95 -8.31
N GLY A 695 -7.55 16.09 -7.73
CA GLY A 695 -7.71 17.35 -8.43
C GLY A 695 -6.50 18.28 -8.33
N ARG A 696 -5.47 17.96 -7.56
CA ARG A 696 -4.31 18.84 -7.35
C ARG A 696 -3.30 18.69 -8.49
N TYR A 697 -2.47 19.71 -8.68
CA TYR A 697 -1.46 19.72 -9.74
C TYR A 697 -0.54 18.49 -9.69
N ALA A 698 -0.04 18.14 -8.50
CA ALA A 698 0.88 16.99 -8.32
C ALA A 698 0.29 15.67 -8.84
N ASP A 699 -0.90 15.28 -8.38
CA ASP A 699 -1.56 14.04 -8.82
C ASP A 699 -2.00 14.08 -10.30
N LEU A 700 -2.36 15.28 -10.80
CA LEU A 700 -2.69 15.48 -12.21
C LEU A 700 -1.44 15.28 -13.08
N GLU A 701 -0.32 15.88 -12.71
CA GLU A 701 0.99 15.74 -13.38
C GLU A 701 1.40 14.26 -13.48
N ASP A 702 1.34 13.52 -12.38
CA ASP A 702 1.71 12.09 -12.33
C ASP A 702 0.85 11.20 -13.25
N THR A 703 -0.41 11.61 -13.51
CA THR A 703 -1.31 10.84 -14.37
C THR A 703 -1.54 11.48 -15.74
N TRP A 704 -0.86 12.59 -16.05
CA TRP A 704 -1.09 13.38 -17.27
C TRP A 704 -0.74 12.64 -18.56
N GLY A 705 0.12 11.62 -18.46
CA GLY A 705 0.38 10.66 -19.53
C GLY A 705 -0.89 10.03 -20.13
N ARG A 706 -2.01 10.04 -19.39
CA ARG A 706 -3.31 9.53 -19.82
C ARG A 706 -4.25 10.57 -20.41
N PHE A 707 -3.86 11.85 -20.48
CA PHE A 707 -4.73 12.93 -20.97
C PHE A 707 -5.27 12.65 -22.38
N TRP A 708 -4.41 12.18 -23.29
CA TRP A 708 -4.84 11.87 -24.66
C TRP A 708 -5.52 10.49 -24.81
N ARG A 709 -5.80 9.77 -23.72
CA ARG A 709 -6.39 8.41 -23.77
C ARG A 709 -7.91 8.36 -23.74
#